data_AF-A0A8K0GX73-F1
#
_entry.id   AF-A0A8K0GX73-F1
#
_cell.length_a   1.000
_cell.length_b   1.000
_cell.length_c   1.000
_cell.angle_alpha   90.00
_cell.angle_beta   90.00
_cell.angle_gamma   90.00
#
_symmetry.space_group_name_H-M   'P 1'
#
loop_
_entity.id
_entity.type
_entity.pdbx_description
1 polymer ?
#
loop_
_entity_poly.entity_id
_entity_poly.type
_entity_poly.pdbx_seq_one_letter_code
_entity_poly.pdbx_strand_id
1 'polypeptide(L)'
;MSSLAEPEHIRRRPYLVWQDLTVVVAKSRKLLNDLTGFAQPNKLMALMGPSGSGKSTLLDALAGRLSANVKMTGNVTYKGKMESRNSCAGISYMTQEDVFLGTLTVRETITYSANLRVSDKSKSKEDIKELVERTITEMGLENCADNKIGNWHLRGISNGEKKRLSIGLEILTQPYTMLLDEPTTGLDSASAYFVILSLRNIALDGRIVVCSIHQPSYYLFDLFHDFYLLSCGEAVYFGEAKLAVKGITTLSDSLVNLTTREIKEILIQKYKASEYSTTARNKLRDMTSTVETLSLSNKSNSSTLWCKQLDTLIRRSCVNMSRDMGYYWLRILFYVLVSVSLGSIYFRTDTSYLAITARVKCEAFIYGFMICLSIGGLPSFMEELKVFNRERLSKHYGEAVLSIANFISSLPFLVLIAVSSGAVINGMVKFHNGFSHFCYFCLSLFCCISVIECSMMVVAVLVPNVLMGIGIGTSLIVFMMMSSEIFRRPPDLPKFFWRYPMSYISFASWALQGVYKNDMVGLEFDSMVPGEYKIKGEEENDNIKMRNRGPYLVWEDITVVVPQDSLRNNNIGATRKLLNGLSGFAQPHRIMALMGPSGSGKSTLLDALSGRLSPNATMSGNVFLNGKKISTDCRDVSYVTQEDVFLGTLTVRETLAYSAHLRLPTKMTKVEKNEVVENTIAKMGLQDCAQTRIGNWHFRGISTGEKRRLSICIEIITQPHVLFLDEPTSSLDSASAFFVIWALRNIAHDGKIVICSIHQPSSDVFNFFDDLVLLSGGETVYFGEAKMAVKFFADAGFPCPTRKNPPDHFLRCISSDFDKIYATLKQSLKNYETSSPTNLTTEQVKATLIQKYKCSEFSRDAAKIIREIKLNNEEPCTESNKGSGAGRWWKQLCTLTRRSSLNMTRDVGYYWLRIVFYILVSVSAGTFFFNIGTSNRAISARGKCDGFIYGLMICLAIGGIPFFIEDIKVFNRERLGRHYGEAMFVLSNFISSIPFVIATALSSGTILYYMVNFHAGFSYYFYFCINLFLCIAVTEGCTLIVVAAVSNLLLAIGIAAGVTGQYKNDMIGLEFDPLAAGEPKLKGEYVLENMYGIRPDISKWWDLAALFCLLIFNRVIFYMVLKHKERASLFYANTLPGELSDINKAREFPQREISLSPPRDTKLSFHCLLRRDLALHYPCSYRPFFLFFFLLVIVSP
;
A
#
# COMPACT_ATOMS: atom_id res chain seq x y z
N MET A 1 -37.68 31.30 -31.36
CA MET A 1 -37.25 31.72 -32.71
C MET A 1 -37.04 30.49 -33.58
N SER A 2 -36.97 30.70 -34.90
CA SER A 2 -36.98 29.67 -35.96
C SER A 2 -36.04 28.49 -35.73
N SER A 3 -36.54 27.29 -36.04
CA SER A 3 -35.76 26.07 -36.15
C SER A 3 -34.83 26.12 -37.37
N LEU A 4 -33.53 26.36 -37.15
CA LEU A 4 -32.51 25.96 -38.10
C LEU A 4 -32.51 24.43 -38.15
N ALA A 5 -32.89 23.86 -39.30
CA ALA A 5 -32.83 22.43 -39.50
C ALA A 5 -31.37 21.97 -39.51
N GLU A 6 -30.98 21.10 -38.57
CA GLU A 6 -29.64 20.52 -38.54
C GLU A 6 -29.36 19.76 -39.85
N PRO A 7 -28.21 20.00 -40.53
CA PRO A 7 -27.92 19.38 -41.82
C PRO A 7 -27.88 17.85 -41.73
N GLU A 8 -28.32 17.17 -42.78
CA GLU A 8 -28.61 15.72 -42.75
C GLU A 8 -27.43 14.83 -42.33
N HIS A 9 -26.19 15.30 -42.49
CA HIS A 9 -24.99 14.62 -41.98
C HIS A 9 -24.96 14.46 -40.45
N ILE A 10 -25.68 15.31 -39.69
CA ILE A 10 -25.81 15.19 -38.23
C ILE A 10 -26.79 14.09 -37.84
N ARG A 11 -27.92 13.95 -38.57
CA ARG A 11 -28.94 12.90 -38.37
C ARG A 11 -28.40 11.47 -38.49
N ARG A 12 -27.22 11.28 -39.10
CA ARG A 12 -26.56 9.97 -39.27
C ARG A 12 -25.60 9.58 -38.13
N ARG A 13 -25.47 10.41 -37.06
CA ARG A 13 -24.59 10.12 -35.92
C ARG A 13 -25.29 9.22 -34.89
N PRO A 14 -24.55 8.37 -34.15
CA PRO A 14 -25.13 7.47 -33.16
C PRO A 14 -25.70 8.22 -31.95
N TYR A 15 -26.81 7.71 -31.41
CA TYR A 15 -27.31 8.04 -30.07
C TYR A 15 -27.10 6.84 -29.13
N LEU A 16 -27.00 7.12 -27.82
CA LEU A 16 -27.11 6.13 -26.75
C LEU A 16 -28.44 6.36 -26.03
N VAL A 17 -29.27 5.33 -25.91
CA VAL A 17 -30.62 5.43 -25.34
C VAL A 17 -30.87 4.28 -24.36
N TRP A 18 -31.52 4.58 -23.22
CA TRP A 18 -31.95 3.58 -22.24
C TRP A 18 -33.42 3.78 -21.84
N GLN A 19 -34.13 2.67 -21.68
CA GLN A 19 -35.58 2.60 -21.41
C GLN A 19 -35.85 1.67 -20.23
N ASP A 20 -36.72 2.14 -19.33
CA ASP A 20 -37.32 1.40 -18.20
C ASP A 20 -36.30 0.65 -17.32
N LEU A 21 -35.07 1.18 -17.27
CA LEU A 21 -33.89 0.47 -16.82
C LEU A 21 -33.93 0.28 -15.30
N THR A 22 -34.03 -0.98 -14.90
CA THR A 22 -34.20 -1.42 -13.52
C THR A 22 -33.17 -2.51 -13.21
N VAL A 23 -32.46 -2.38 -12.08
CA VAL A 23 -31.32 -3.24 -11.74
C VAL A 23 -31.47 -3.76 -10.31
N VAL A 24 -31.39 -5.08 -10.14
CA VAL A 24 -31.70 -5.79 -8.89
C VAL A 24 -30.55 -6.73 -8.52
N VAL A 25 -30.08 -6.61 -7.28
CA VAL A 25 -29.09 -7.52 -6.68
C VAL A 25 -29.81 -8.62 -5.90
N ALA A 26 -29.18 -9.80 -5.81
CA ALA A 26 -29.67 -11.00 -5.13
C ALA A 26 -30.45 -10.71 -3.83
N LYS A 27 -31.62 -11.34 -3.69
CA LYS A 27 -32.63 -11.10 -2.64
C LYS A 27 -33.16 -9.65 -2.62
N SER A 28 -33.76 -9.26 -3.76
CA SER A 28 -34.77 -8.20 -3.88
C SER A 28 -34.34 -6.75 -3.67
N ARG A 29 -33.05 -6.44 -3.47
CA ARG A 29 -32.60 -5.04 -3.38
C ARG A 29 -32.49 -4.43 -4.79
N LYS A 30 -33.46 -3.59 -5.15
CA LYS A 30 -33.35 -2.65 -6.28
C LYS A 30 -32.18 -1.69 -6.03
N LEU A 31 -31.35 -1.45 -7.05
CA LEU A 31 -30.32 -0.41 -7.08
C LEU A 31 -30.70 0.74 -8.01
N LEU A 32 -31.36 0.43 -9.13
CA LEU A 32 -31.94 1.37 -10.08
C LEU A 32 -33.40 0.96 -10.32
N ASN A 33 -34.29 1.93 -10.51
CA ASN A 33 -35.72 1.71 -10.69
C ASN A 33 -36.28 2.67 -11.76
N ASP A 34 -36.84 2.11 -12.84
CA ASP A 34 -37.56 2.86 -13.89
C ASP A 34 -36.77 4.04 -14.48
N LEU A 35 -35.52 3.81 -14.91
CA LEU A 35 -34.67 4.84 -15.50
C LEU A 35 -34.80 4.90 -17.02
N THR A 36 -35.23 6.05 -17.53
CA THR A 36 -35.29 6.38 -18.97
C THR A 36 -34.39 7.57 -19.31
N GLY A 37 -33.67 7.55 -20.43
CA GLY A 37 -32.88 8.68 -20.88
C GLY A 37 -32.15 8.45 -22.21
N PHE A 38 -31.49 9.50 -22.71
CA PHE A 38 -30.66 9.45 -23.91
C PHE A 38 -29.47 10.39 -23.81
N ALA A 39 -28.36 10.06 -24.48
CA ALA A 39 -27.19 10.92 -24.63
C ALA A 39 -26.90 11.19 -26.11
N GLN A 40 -26.61 12.47 -26.43
CA GLN A 40 -26.46 12.96 -27.80
C GLN A 40 -24.98 13.13 -28.18
N PRO A 41 -24.59 12.93 -29.45
CA PRO A 41 -23.27 13.33 -29.96
C PRO A 41 -23.14 14.86 -29.95
N ASN A 42 -21.89 15.36 -30.01
CA ASN A 42 -21.54 16.78 -29.88
C ASN A 42 -21.80 17.37 -28.48
N LYS A 43 -22.35 16.60 -27.53
CA LYS A 43 -22.68 17.06 -26.18
C LYS A 43 -21.91 16.31 -25.11
N LEU A 44 -21.48 17.07 -24.11
CA LEU A 44 -20.96 16.57 -22.84
C LEU A 44 -22.09 16.54 -21.80
N MET A 45 -22.39 15.35 -21.28
CA MET A 45 -23.40 15.10 -20.25
C MET A 45 -22.77 14.83 -18.88
N ALA A 46 -23.31 15.44 -17.83
CA ALA A 46 -22.96 15.11 -16.45
C ALA A 46 -24.05 14.25 -15.78
N LEU A 47 -23.63 13.18 -15.10
CA LEU A 47 -24.45 12.36 -14.22
C LEU A 47 -24.10 12.65 -12.76
N MET A 48 -24.99 13.31 -12.01
CA MET A 48 -24.76 13.63 -10.59
C MET A 48 -25.79 12.98 -9.68
N GLY A 49 -25.49 13.00 -8.39
CA GLY A 49 -26.30 12.41 -7.33
C GLY A 49 -25.43 12.12 -6.10
N PRO A 50 -26.01 12.05 -4.89
CA PRO A 50 -25.26 11.75 -3.68
C PRO A 50 -24.59 10.37 -3.74
N SER A 51 -23.61 10.11 -2.89
CA SER A 51 -22.97 8.79 -2.78
C SER A 51 -24.00 7.68 -2.51
N GLY A 52 -23.90 6.57 -3.24
CA GLY A 52 -24.87 5.47 -3.18
C GLY A 52 -26.18 5.69 -3.96
N SER A 53 -26.33 6.79 -4.72
CA SER A 53 -27.52 7.05 -5.57
C SER A 53 -27.65 6.15 -6.82
N GLY A 54 -26.63 5.36 -7.15
CA GLY A 54 -26.62 4.44 -8.29
C GLY A 54 -25.77 4.88 -9.50
N LYS A 55 -25.04 6.01 -9.44
CA LYS A 55 -24.28 6.58 -10.58
C LYS A 55 -23.44 5.54 -11.35
N SER A 56 -22.48 4.91 -10.67
CA SER A 56 -21.61 3.87 -11.26
C SER A 56 -22.39 2.66 -11.75
N THR A 57 -23.46 2.27 -11.04
CA THR A 57 -24.34 1.16 -11.45
C THR A 57 -25.09 1.46 -12.76
N LEU A 58 -25.47 2.72 -13.01
CA LEU A 58 -26.05 3.14 -14.29
C LEU A 58 -24.97 3.14 -15.38
N LEU A 59 -23.76 3.63 -15.11
CA LEU A 59 -22.66 3.59 -16.09
C LEU A 59 -22.25 2.15 -16.45
N ASP A 60 -22.12 1.25 -15.47
CA ASP A 60 -21.84 -0.18 -15.72
C ASP A 60 -23.01 -0.86 -16.47
N ALA A 61 -24.27 -0.44 -16.26
CA ALA A 61 -25.42 -0.92 -17.03
C ALA A 61 -25.37 -0.45 -18.50
N LEU A 62 -25.09 0.83 -18.73
CA LEU A 62 -24.91 1.45 -20.06
C LEU A 62 -23.66 0.94 -20.80
N ALA A 63 -22.76 0.24 -20.12
CA ALA A 63 -21.55 -0.36 -20.68
C ALA A 63 -21.63 -1.90 -20.82
N GLY A 64 -22.74 -2.52 -20.41
CA GLY A 64 -22.90 -3.98 -20.40
C GLY A 64 -22.04 -4.72 -19.35
N ARG A 65 -21.47 -4.00 -18.37
CA ARG A 65 -20.47 -4.49 -17.40
C ARG A 65 -21.08 -5.16 -16.15
N LEU A 66 -22.41 -5.18 -16.01
CA LEU A 66 -23.09 -5.77 -14.85
C LEU A 66 -22.79 -7.27 -14.68
N SER A 67 -22.30 -7.63 -13.50
CA SER A 67 -21.89 -9.00 -13.14
C SER A 67 -23.05 -10.00 -13.17
N ALA A 68 -22.73 -11.29 -13.32
CA ALA A 68 -23.73 -12.36 -13.50
C ALA A 68 -24.77 -12.46 -12.36
N ASN A 69 -24.42 -12.02 -11.15
CA ASN A 69 -25.28 -12.06 -9.96
C ASN A 69 -26.31 -10.90 -9.90
N VAL A 70 -26.29 -10.00 -10.88
CA VAL A 70 -27.18 -8.84 -10.98
C VAL A 70 -28.17 -9.06 -12.13
N LYS A 71 -29.46 -8.93 -11.84
CA LYS A 71 -30.51 -8.93 -12.87
C LYS A 71 -30.78 -7.51 -13.33
N MET A 72 -30.81 -7.32 -14.64
CA MET A 72 -31.20 -6.08 -15.31
C MET A 72 -32.47 -6.36 -16.12
N THR A 73 -33.40 -5.41 -16.10
CA THR A 73 -34.60 -5.36 -16.95
C THR A 73 -34.72 -3.95 -17.54
N GLY A 74 -35.38 -3.82 -18.68
CA GLY A 74 -35.33 -2.60 -19.51
C GLY A 74 -34.24 -2.70 -20.58
N ASN A 75 -34.31 -1.81 -21.58
CA ASN A 75 -33.51 -1.90 -22.81
C ASN A 75 -32.41 -0.83 -22.84
N VAL A 76 -31.24 -1.20 -23.32
CA VAL A 76 -30.19 -0.25 -23.76
C VAL A 76 -29.97 -0.47 -25.25
N THR A 77 -30.09 0.61 -26.02
CA THR A 77 -29.91 0.59 -27.48
C THR A 77 -28.79 1.54 -27.87
N TYR A 78 -27.83 0.99 -28.63
CA TYR A 78 -26.67 1.70 -29.15
C TYR A 78 -26.66 1.58 -30.68
N LYS A 79 -26.52 2.71 -31.39
CA LYS A 79 -26.70 2.76 -32.87
C LYS A 79 -28.04 2.16 -33.33
N GLY A 80 -29.08 2.26 -32.49
CA GLY A 80 -30.39 1.68 -32.73
C GLY A 80 -30.51 0.16 -32.55
N LYS A 81 -29.41 -0.56 -32.31
CA LYS A 81 -29.43 -2.00 -32.03
C LYS A 81 -29.50 -2.21 -30.51
N MET A 82 -30.29 -3.18 -30.05
CA MET A 82 -30.21 -3.66 -28.66
C MET A 82 -28.81 -4.22 -28.41
N GLU A 83 -28.19 -3.86 -27.28
CA GLU A 83 -26.87 -4.39 -26.95
C GLU A 83 -26.94 -5.88 -26.55
N SER A 84 -26.33 -6.73 -27.39
CA SER A 84 -25.90 -8.05 -26.95
C SER A 84 -24.77 -7.88 -25.92
N ARG A 85 -24.87 -8.60 -24.80
CA ARG A 85 -23.96 -8.54 -23.62
C ARG A 85 -22.46 -8.72 -23.94
N ASN A 86 -22.13 -9.17 -25.16
CA ASN A 86 -20.76 -9.39 -25.62
C ASN A 86 -20.20 -8.28 -26.55
N SER A 87 -21.03 -7.41 -27.16
CA SER A 87 -20.67 -6.64 -28.37
C SER A 87 -20.65 -5.11 -28.25
N CYS A 88 -20.09 -4.57 -27.15
CA CYS A 88 -19.91 -3.12 -26.90
C CYS A 88 -18.86 -2.44 -27.83
N ALA A 89 -19.00 -2.59 -29.16
CA ALA A 89 -18.01 -2.14 -30.15
C ALA A 89 -18.13 -0.62 -30.44
N GLY A 90 -17.26 0.16 -29.81
CA GLY A 90 -17.20 1.63 -29.96
C GLY A 90 -17.62 2.42 -28.72
N ILE A 91 -17.94 1.73 -27.62
CA ILE A 91 -18.07 2.31 -26.27
C ILE A 91 -16.75 2.12 -25.52
N SER A 92 -16.26 3.19 -24.90
CA SER A 92 -15.11 3.22 -24.01
C SER A 92 -15.58 3.44 -22.57
N TYR A 93 -14.91 2.81 -21.59
CA TYR A 93 -15.25 2.95 -20.17
C TYR A 93 -14.01 3.26 -19.32
N MET A 94 -14.02 4.42 -18.64
CA MET A 94 -13.02 4.77 -17.64
C MET A 94 -13.52 4.48 -16.22
N THR A 95 -12.72 3.74 -15.45
CA THR A 95 -12.99 3.39 -14.04
C THR A 95 -12.67 4.52 -13.07
N GLN A 96 -13.35 4.51 -11.92
CA GLN A 96 -13.08 5.42 -10.80
C GLN A 96 -11.62 5.30 -10.30
N GLU A 97 -11.10 4.07 -10.19
CA GLU A 97 -9.70 3.80 -9.81
C GLU A 97 -8.74 3.80 -11.03
N ASP A 98 -7.57 4.41 -10.85
CA ASP A 98 -6.52 4.62 -11.86
C ASP A 98 -5.34 3.65 -11.67
N VAL A 99 -5.55 2.38 -12.04
CA VAL A 99 -4.57 1.31 -11.88
C VAL A 99 -3.57 1.26 -13.05
N PHE A 100 -2.27 1.42 -12.77
CA PHE A 100 -1.18 1.42 -13.75
C PHE A 100 0.08 0.70 -13.23
N LEU A 101 0.97 0.28 -14.13
CA LEU A 101 2.33 -0.17 -13.80
C LEU A 101 3.24 1.04 -13.56
N GLY A 102 3.50 1.41 -12.30
CA GLY A 102 4.28 2.61 -11.96
C GLY A 102 5.76 2.62 -12.37
N THR A 103 6.29 1.48 -12.83
CA THR A 103 7.63 1.30 -13.39
C THR A 103 7.79 1.87 -14.81
N LEU A 104 6.68 1.96 -15.56
CA LEU A 104 6.62 2.46 -16.94
C LEU A 104 6.46 3.98 -16.99
N THR A 105 6.83 4.56 -18.13
CA THR A 105 6.55 5.97 -18.44
C THR A 105 5.13 6.17 -18.96
N VAL A 106 4.68 7.44 -19.00
CA VAL A 106 3.41 7.84 -19.62
C VAL A 106 3.40 7.44 -21.10
N ARG A 107 4.44 7.79 -21.86
CA ARG A 107 4.61 7.48 -23.29
C ARG A 107 4.62 5.98 -23.56
N GLU A 108 5.35 5.20 -22.76
CA GLU A 108 5.37 3.74 -22.86
C GLU A 108 3.97 3.14 -22.64
N THR A 109 3.24 3.61 -21.63
CA THR A 109 1.92 3.09 -21.29
C THR A 109 0.88 3.38 -22.37
N ILE A 110 0.93 4.57 -22.98
CA ILE A 110 0.12 4.92 -24.17
C ILE A 110 0.53 4.06 -25.37
N THR A 111 1.84 3.86 -25.59
CA THR A 111 2.38 3.05 -26.72
C THR A 111 1.99 1.58 -26.64
N TYR A 112 2.11 0.94 -25.47
CA TYR A 112 1.69 -0.45 -25.28
C TYR A 112 0.17 -0.58 -25.44
N SER A 113 -0.61 0.36 -24.91
CA SER A 113 -2.07 0.38 -25.07
C SER A 113 -2.48 0.55 -26.53
N ALA A 114 -1.82 1.43 -27.30
CA ALA A 114 -2.08 1.63 -28.72
C ALA A 114 -1.78 0.35 -29.53
N ASN A 115 -0.65 -0.31 -29.26
CA ASN A 115 -0.29 -1.55 -29.94
C ASN A 115 -1.26 -2.72 -29.68
N LEU A 116 -1.88 -2.77 -28.50
CA LEU A 116 -2.91 -3.76 -28.15
C LEU A 116 -4.27 -3.42 -28.75
N ARG A 117 -4.70 -2.15 -28.68
CA ARG A 117 -6.04 -1.68 -29.04
C ARG A 117 -6.25 -1.39 -30.54
N VAL A 118 -5.20 -0.95 -31.27
CA VAL A 118 -5.31 -0.52 -32.67
C VAL A 118 -5.05 -1.69 -33.64
N SER A 119 -6.00 -1.93 -34.55
CA SER A 119 -5.95 -3.07 -35.49
C SER A 119 -4.99 -2.83 -36.67
N ASP A 120 -4.10 -3.80 -36.91
CA ASP A 120 -3.01 -3.72 -37.90
C ASP A 120 -3.49 -3.55 -39.35
N LYS A 121 -4.73 -3.91 -39.67
CA LYS A 121 -5.29 -3.79 -41.04
C LYS A 121 -5.49 -2.34 -41.52
N SER A 122 -5.10 -1.35 -40.73
CA SER A 122 -5.32 0.08 -41.04
C SER A 122 -4.13 1.01 -40.84
N LYS A 123 -3.04 0.59 -40.16
CA LYS A 123 -1.98 1.51 -39.71
C LYS A 123 -0.59 0.89 -39.61
N SER A 124 0.43 1.68 -39.96
CA SER A 124 1.86 1.36 -39.79
C SER A 124 2.32 1.53 -38.33
N LYS A 125 3.58 1.18 -38.02
CA LYS A 125 4.18 1.46 -36.70
C LYS A 125 4.43 2.95 -36.49
N GLU A 126 4.58 3.71 -37.57
CA GLU A 126 4.84 5.13 -37.59
C GLU A 126 3.54 5.90 -37.31
N ASP A 127 2.42 5.49 -37.90
CA ASP A 127 1.08 6.03 -37.63
C ASP A 127 0.63 5.79 -36.16
N ILE A 128 1.15 4.72 -35.54
CA ILE A 128 0.94 4.42 -34.12
C ILE A 128 1.76 5.38 -33.25
N LYS A 129 3.01 5.70 -33.61
CA LYS A 129 3.81 6.73 -32.92
C LYS A 129 3.13 8.09 -33.04
N GLU A 130 2.71 8.48 -34.24
CA GLU A 130 2.00 9.75 -34.47
C GLU A 130 0.73 9.83 -33.60
N LEU A 131 -0.07 8.76 -33.53
CA LEU A 131 -1.24 8.70 -32.65
C LEU A 131 -0.88 8.82 -31.16
N VAL A 132 0.24 8.23 -30.72
CA VAL A 132 0.74 8.37 -29.33
C VAL A 132 1.11 9.82 -29.03
N GLU A 133 1.94 10.46 -29.87
CA GLU A 133 2.34 11.86 -29.70
C GLU A 133 1.11 12.79 -29.70
N ARG A 134 0.19 12.60 -30.66
CA ARG A 134 -1.04 13.39 -30.74
C ARG A 134 -1.91 13.24 -29.50
N THR A 135 -1.98 12.04 -28.91
CA THR A 135 -2.71 11.78 -27.65
C THR A 135 -2.03 12.45 -26.45
N ILE A 136 -0.69 12.53 -26.44
CA ILE A 136 0.09 13.21 -25.40
C ILE A 136 -0.16 14.73 -25.44
N THR A 137 -0.19 15.34 -26.64
CA THR A 137 -0.54 16.75 -26.84
C THR A 137 -2.02 17.02 -26.55
N GLU A 138 -2.97 16.21 -27.06
CA GLU A 138 -4.42 16.33 -26.77
C GLU A 138 -4.73 16.36 -25.26
N MET A 139 -3.97 15.60 -24.46
CA MET A 139 -4.12 15.54 -23.00
C MET A 139 -3.20 16.50 -22.22
N GLY A 140 -2.33 17.26 -22.90
CA GLY A 140 -1.39 18.20 -22.28
C GLY A 140 -0.35 17.52 -21.36
N LEU A 141 0.13 16.34 -21.75
CA LEU A 141 1.04 15.48 -20.96
C LEU A 141 2.52 15.60 -21.36
N GLU A 142 2.86 16.46 -22.33
CA GLU A 142 4.20 16.61 -22.91
C GLU A 142 5.32 16.70 -21.86
N ASN A 143 5.18 17.60 -20.87
CA ASN A 143 6.14 17.81 -19.78
C ASN A 143 6.33 16.58 -18.84
N CYS A 144 5.50 15.54 -18.97
CA CYS A 144 5.57 14.33 -18.17
C CYS A 144 5.60 13.02 -18.97
N ALA A 145 5.64 13.10 -20.31
CA ALA A 145 5.55 11.95 -21.20
C ALA A 145 6.60 10.85 -20.89
N ASP A 146 7.82 11.26 -20.58
CA ASP A 146 8.95 10.36 -20.30
C ASP A 146 9.21 10.15 -18.79
N ASN A 147 8.38 10.73 -17.92
CA ASN A 147 8.41 10.46 -16.49
C ASN A 147 7.72 9.13 -16.15
N LYS A 148 8.22 8.42 -15.14
CA LYS A 148 7.56 7.22 -14.59
C LYS A 148 6.24 7.59 -13.90
N ILE A 149 5.21 6.75 -14.08
CA ILE A 149 3.89 6.95 -13.48
C ILE A 149 3.96 6.85 -11.95
N GLY A 150 4.81 5.98 -11.42
CA GLY A 150 5.10 5.84 -9.99
C GLY A 150 4.05 5.06 -9.19
N ASN A 151 4.55 4.18 -8.31
CA ASN A 151 3.78 3.39 -7.35
C ASN A 151 3.86 4.00 -5.95
N TRP A 152 3.21 3.38 -4.96
CA TRP A 152 3.26 3.77 -3.54
C TRP A 152 4.68 3.83 -2.94
N HIS A 153 5.63 3.08 -3.49
CA HIS A 153 7.06 3.16 -3.16
C HIS A 153 7.86 4.23 -3.93
N LEU A 154 7.35 4.70 -5.07
CA LEU A 154 8.16 5.30 -6.13
C LEU A 154 7.45 6.54 -6.67
N ARG A 155 7.85 7.72 -6.18
CA ARG A 155 7.22 9.01 -6.51
C ARG A 155 7.29 9.26 -8.03
N GLY A 156 6.14 9.43 -8.66
CA GLY A 156 5.99 9.67 -10.10
C GLY A 156 5.11 10.88 -10.40
N ILE A 157 4.37 10.82 -11.50
CA ILE A 157 3.46 11.88 -11.96
C ILE A 157 2.31 12.13 -10.97
N SER A 158 1.78 13.35 -10.98
CA SER A 158 0.67 13.79 -10.11
C SER A 158 -0.65 13.09 -10.44
N ASN A 159 -1.60 13.09 -9.50
CA ASN A 159 -2.93 12.49 -9.71
C ASN A 159 -3.68 13.11 -10.91
N GLY A 160 -3.50 14.42 -11.16
CA GLY A 160 -4.05 15.09 -12.35
C GLY A 160 -3.38 14.67 -13.67
N GLU A 161 -2.13 14.25 -13.66
CA GLU A 161 -1.47 13.64 -14.82
C GLU A 161 -1.90 12.17 -14.98
N LYS A 162 -2.06 11.41 -13.88
CA LYS A 162 -2.59 10.03 -13.91
C LYS A 162 -4.02 9.97 -14.48
N LYS A 163 -4.91 10.87 -14.04
CA LYS A 163 -6.30 10.93 -14.52
C LYS A 163 -6.37 11.28 -16.01
N ARG A 164 -5.52 12.21 -16.48
CA ARG A 164 -5.37 12.57 -17.90
C ARG A 164 -4.77 11.46 -18.74
N LEU A 165 -3.79 10.70 -18.23
CA LEU A 165 -3.30 9.48 -18.87
C LEU A 165 -4.43 8.44 -19.00
N SER A 166 -5.23 8.22 -17.96
CA SER A 166 -6.40 7.32 -17.96
C SER A 166 -7.36 7.65 -19.10
N ILE A 167 -7.73 8.94 -19.24
CA ILE A 167 -8.57 9.43 -20.35
C ILE A 167 -7.87 9.25 -21.70
N GLY A 168 -6.58 9.54 -21.79
CA GLY A 168 -5.76 9.37 -22.99
C GLY A 168 -5.75 7.93 -23.51
N LEU A 169 -5.62 6.93 -22.63
CA LEU A 169 -5.67 5.51 -23.03
C LEU A 169 -6.99 5.14 -23.71
N GLU A 170 -8.10 5.73 -23.25
CA GLU A 170 -9.41 5.49 -23.83
C GLU A 170 -9.61 6.19 -25.19
N ILE A 171 -9.09 7.41 -25.35
CA ILE A 171 -9.10 8.17 -26.62
C ILE A 171 -8.43 7.41 -27.76
N LEU A 172 -7.39 6.61 -27.49
CA LEU A 172 -6.66 5.80 -28.50
C LEU A 172 -7.56 4.93 -29.38
N THR A 173 -8.72 4.49 -28.87
CA THR A 173 -9.68 3.66 -29.64
C THR A 173 -10.53 4.45 -30.63
N GLN A 174 -10.42 5.80 -30.62
CA GLN A 174 -11.33 6.73 -31.27
C GLN A 174 -12.81 6.37 -31.04
N PRO A 175 -13.22 6.21 -29.76
CA PRO A 175 -14.54 5.70 -29.42
C PRO A 175 -15.62 6.73 -29.76
N TYR A 176 -16.76 6.26 -30.29
CA TYR A 176 -17.92 7.12 -30.53
C TYR A 176 -18.63 7.52 -29.23
N THR A 177 -18.46 6.73 -28.17
CA THR A 177 -19.09 6.95 -26.86
C THR A 177 -18.08 6.70 -25.75
N MET A 178 -17.92 7.67 -24.85
CA MET A 178 -17.09 7.56 -23.66
C MET A 178 -17.96 7.67 -22.41
N LEU A 179 -17.88 6.65 -21.55
CA LEU A 179 -18.47 6.62 -20.22
C LEU A 179 -17.34 6.75 -19.20
N LEU A 180 -17.40 7.75 -18.31
CA LEU A 180 -16.32 8.01 -17.34
C LEU A 180 -16.87 8.09 -15.93
N ASP A 181 -16.44 7.19 -15.05
CA ASP A 181 -16.86 7.22 -13.64
C ASP A 181 -15.93 8.14 -12.82
N GLU A 182 -16.49 9.25 -12.34
CA GLU A 182 -15.87 10.29 -11.50
C GLU A 182 -14.47 10.75 -11.94
N PRO A 183 -14.31 11.35 -13.16
CA PRO A 183 -13.01 11.76 -13.69
C PRO A 183 -12.36 12.96 -12.95
N THR A 184 -12.99 13.51 -11.92
CA THR A 184 -12.50 14.66 -11.13
C THR A 184 -12.12 14.33 -9.69
N THR A 185 -12.21 13.07 -9.24
CA THR A 185 -11.86 12.67 -7.86
C THR A 185 -10.38 12.87 -7.55
N GLY A 186 -10.09 13.47 -6.39
CA GLY A 186 -8.70 13.68 -5.94
C GLY A 186 -7.92 14.72 -6.76
N LEU A 187 -8.61 15.57 -7.53
CA LEU A 187 -8.03 16.66 -8.30
C LEU A 187 -8.32 18.02 -7.67
N ASP A 188 -7.43 18.99 -7.90
CA ASP A 188 -7.66 20.39 -7.56
C ASP A 188 -8.59 21.10 -8.57
N SER A 189 -8.93 22.35 -8.27
CA SER A 189 -9.89 23.16 -9.03
C SER A 189 -9.47 23.43 -10.47
N ALA A 190 -8.16 23.56 -10.74
CA ALA A 190 -7.62 23.84 -12.07
C ALA A 190 -7.45 22.54 -12.86
N SER A 191 -6.90 21.49 -12.24
CA SER A 191 -6.76 20.16 -12.85
C SER A 191 -8.14 19.57 -13.24
N ALA A 192 -9.14 19.68 -12.36
CA ALA A 192 -10.49 19.22 -12.67
C ALA A 192 -11.13 20.02 -13.81
N TYR A 193 -10.97 21.34 -13.83
CA TYR A 193 -11.46 22.19 -14.92
C TYR A 193 -10.80 21.85 -16.26
N PHE A 194 -9.47 21.64 -16.28
CA PHE A 194 -8.76 21.18 -17.49
C PHE A 194 -9.29 19.83 -17.97
N VAL A 195 -9.46 18.85 -17.08
CA VAL A 195 -9.98 17.51 -17.44
C VAL A 195 -11.37 17.58 -18.09
N ILE A 196 -12.31 18.32 -17.49
CA ILE A 196 -13.65 18.46 -18.07
C ILE A 196 -13.62 19.30 -19.36
N LEU A 197 -12.73 20.27 -19.48
CA LEU A 197 -12.53 21.04 -20.71
C LEU A 197 -12.00 20.18 -21.86
N SER A 198 -11.02 19.28 -21.61
CA SER A 198 -10.58 18.28 -22.60
C SER A 198 -11.76 17.39 -23.02
N LEU A 199 -12.53 16.86 -22.06
CA LEU A 199 -13.72 16.04 -22.36
C LEU A 199 -14.79 16.81 -23.14
N ARG A 200 -14.92 18.13 -22.94
CA ARG A 200 -15.81 18.99 -23.72
C ARG A 200 -15.36 19.09 -25.17
N ASN A 201 -14.07 19.31 -25.42
CA ASN A 201 -13.52 19.36 -26.78
C ASN A 201 -13.69 18.01 -27.49
N ILE A 202 -13.39 16.91 -26.79
CA ILE A 202 -13.56 15.53 -27.27
C ILE A 202 -15.03 15.20 -27.60
N ALA A 203 -16.01 15.79 -26.89
CA ALA A 203 -17.41 15.69 -27.24
C ALA A 203 -17.74 16.48 -28.53
N LEU A 204 -17.27 17.72 -28.63
CA LEU A 204 -17.50 18.61 -29.79
C LEU A 204 -16.96 18.04 -31.11
N ASP A 205 -15.88 17.25 -31.09
CA ASP A 205 -15.39 16.46 -32.24
C ASP A 205 -16.47 15.56 -32.88
N GLY A 206 -17.52 15.19 -32.14
CA GLY A 206 -18.63 14.37 -32.60
C GLY A 206 -18.91 13.12 -31.79
N ARG A 207 -18.36 13.03 -30.57
CA ARG A 207 -18.49 11.87 -29.68
C ARG A 207 -19.62 12.12 -28.67
N ILE A 208 -20.22 11.05 -28.17
CA ILE A 208 -21.06 11.08 -26.96
C ILE A 208 -20.11 10.99 -25.76
N VAL A 209 -20.16 11.93 -24.83
CA VAL A 209 -19.37 11.86 -23.59
C VAL A 209 -20.29 12.01 -22.39
N VAL A 210 -20.38 10.96 -21.57
CA VAL A 210 -21.13 10.94 -20.31
C VAL A 210 -20.14 10.69 -19.18
N CYS A 211 -20.08 11.61 -18.21
CA CYS A 211 -19.28 11.39 -17.01
C CYS A 211 -20.13 11.52 -15.74
N SER A 212 -19.90 10.63 -14.76
CA SER A 212 -20.43 10.85 -13.42
C SER A 212 -19.56 11.89 -12.71
N ILE A 213 -20.17 12.81 -11.96
CA ILE A 213 -19.44 13.82 -11.19
C ILE A 213 -20.02 13.94 -9.79
N HIS A 214 -19.12 14.20 -8.85
CA HIS A 214 -19.45 14.56 -7.49
C HIS A 214 -19.00 16.01 -7.23
N GLN A 215 -19.92 16.88 -6.79
CA GLN A 215 -19.67 18.30 -6.47
C GLN A 215 -18.88 19.09 -7.54
N PRO A 216 -19.45 19.40 -8.72
CA PRO A 216 -18.83 20.37 -9.62
C PRO A 216 -18.84 21.76 -8.97
N SER A 217 -17.73 22.50 -9.11
CA SER A 217 -17.76 23.95 -8.92
C SER A 217 -18.62 24.62 -9.99
N TYR A 218 -19.05 25.87 -9.77
CA TYR A 218 -19.86 26.62 -10.75
C TYR A 218 -19.22 26.67 -12.15
N TYR A 219 -17.89 26.77 -12.23
CA TYR A 219 -17.17 26.78 -13.51
C TYR A 219 -17.11 25.42 -14.20
N LEU A 220 -17.11 24.32 -13.43
CA LEU A 220 -17.25 22.98 -13.99
C LEU A 220 -18.67 22.79 -14.54
N PHE A 221 -19.70 23.31 -13.86
CA PHE A 221 -21.10 23.15 -14.25
C PHE A 221 -21.43 23.75 -15.63
N ASP A 222 -20.93 24.96 -15.95
CA ASP A 222 -21.19 25.63 -17.26
C ASP A 222 -20.39 25.02 -18.44
N LEU A 223 -19.58 23.98 -18.21
CA LEU A 223 -19.00 23.15 -19.28
C LEU A 223 -19.95 22.06 -19.80
N PHE A 224 -21.01 21.74 -19.04
CA PHE A 224 -21.98 20.70 -19.40
C PHE A 224 -23.13 21.23 -20.23
N HIS A 225 -23.60 20.39 -21.16
CA HIS A 225 -24.72 20.70 -22.04
C HIS A 225 -26.00 20.10 -21.46
N ASP A 226 -25.99 18.77 -21.29
CA ASP A 226 -27.09 18.00 -20.70
C ASP A 226 -26.73 17.53 -19.28
N PHE A 227 -27.75 17.37 -18.45
CA PHE A 227 -27.61 17.01 -17.04
C PHE A 227 -28.61 15.92 -16.65
N TYR A 228 -28.14 14.92 -15.90
CA TYR A 228 -28.94 13.83 -15.34
C TYR A 228 -28.69 13.71 -13.83
N LEU A 229 -29.75 13.82 -13.02
CA LEU A 229 -29.69 13.80 -11.56
C LEU A 229 -30.35 12.53 -11.01
N LEU A 230 -29.56 11.68 -10.34
CA LEU A 230 -30.01 10.47 -9.65
C LEU A 230 -30.19 10.70 -8.15
N SER A 231 -31.21 10.06 -7.57
CA SER A 231 -31.37 9.91 -6.12
C SER A 231 -31.95 8.53 -5.82
N CYS A 232 -31.26 7.77 -4.96
CA CYS A 232 -31.72 6.45 -4.49
C CYS A 232 -32.13 5.45 -5.60
N GLY A 233 -31.56 5.55 -6.80
CA GLY A 233 -31.87 4.70 -7.95
C GLY A 233 -32.93 5.23 -8.92
N GLU A 234 -33.54 6.39 -8.65
CA GLU A 234 -34.52 7.05 -9.53
C GLU A 234 -34.01 8.39 -10.11
N ALA A 235 -34.60 8.80 -11.24
CA ALA A 235 -34.31 10.08 -11.89
C ALA A 235 -35.09 11.23 -11.25
N VAL A 236 -34.38 12.27 -10.85
CA VAL A 236 -34.92 13.50 -10.24
C VAL A 236 -34.95 14.66 -11.24
N TYR A 237 -34.06 14.65 -12.23
CA TYR A 237 -34.08 15.59 -13.35
C TYR A 237 -33.28 14.99 -14.52
N PHE A 238 -33.76 15.23 -15.74
CA PHE A 238 -32.98 15.06 -16.97
C PHE A 238 -33.38 16.16 -17.97
N GLY A 239 -32.38 16.88 -18.50
CA GLY A 239 -32.55 18.02 -19.40
C GLY A 239 -31.32 18.92 -19.45
N GLU A 240 -31.43 20.10 -20.06
CA GLU A 240 -30.30 21.04 -20.18
C GLU A 240 -29.90 21.65 -18.83
N ALA A 241 -28.60 21.86 -18.62
CA ALA A 241 -28.05 22.39 -17.37
C ALA A 241 -28.58 23.81 -17.02
N LYS A 242 -28.79 24.66 -18.04
CA LYS A 242 -29.24 26.06 -17.88
C LYS A 242 -30.73 26.19 -17.52
N LEU A 243 -31.53 25.16 -17.80
CA LEU A 243 -32.95 25.11 -17.44
C LEU A 243 -33.16 24.58 -16.01
N ALA A 244 -32.33 23.63 -15.57
CA ALA A 244 -32.40 23.03 -14.23
C ALA A 244 -32.39 24.07 -13.11
N VAL A 245 -31.49 25.06 -13.21
CA VAL A 245 -31.34 26.14 -12.21
C VAL A 245 -32.61 26.97 -12.06
N LYS A 246 -33.28 27.32 -13.19
CA LYS A 246 -34.52 28.13 -13.17
C LYS A 246 -35.66 27.43 -12.44
N GLY A 247 -35.81 26.12 -12.62
CA GLY A 247 -36.82 25.33 -11.93
C GLY A 247 -36.61 25.33 -10.42
N ILE A 248 -35.38 25.05 -9.98
CA ILE A 248 -35.02 24.93 -8.55
C ILE A 248 -35.18 26.27 -7.81
N THR A 249 -34.88 27.41 -8.44
CA THR A 249 -35.07 28.74 -7.82
C THR A 249 -36.52 29.12 -7.50
N THR A 250 -37.52 28.35 -7.97
CA THR A 250 -38.93 28.55 -7.58
C THR A 250 -39.37 27.72 -6.37
N LEU A 251 -38.47 26.87 -5.83
CA LEU A 251 -38.77 25.89 -4.79
C LEU A 251 -38.09 26.20 -3.45
N SER A 252 -36.99 26.96 -3.44
CA SER A 252 -36.09 27.15 -2.28
C SER A 252 -36.84 27.41 -0.97
N ASP A 253 -37.75 28.37 -1.01
CA ASP A 253 -38.38 28.95 0.18
C ASP A 253 -39.41 27.99 0.81
N SER A 254 -39.88 27.01 0.03
CA SER A 254 -40.81 25.95 0.46
C SER A 254 -40.13 24.70 1.03
N LEU A 255 -38.81 24.52 0.81
CA LEU A 255 -38.10 23.27 1.11
C LEU A 255 -37.42 23.26 2.49
N VAL A 256 -37.28 24.41 3.16
CA VAL A 256 -36.44 24.58 4.36
C VAL A 256 -36.89 23.71 5.54
N ASN A 257 -38.19 23.42 5.66
CA ASN A 257 -38.79 22.72 6.81
C ASN A 257 -39.13 21.24 6.57
N LEU A 258 -38.81 20.67 5.40
CA LEU A 258 -39.17 19.30 5.03
C LEU A 258 -38.03 18.30 5.24
N THR A 259 -38.34 17.04 5.51
CA THR A 259 -37.29 16.01 5.64
C THR A 259 -36.70 15.64 4.28
N THR A 260 -35.46 15.17 4.28
CA THR A 260 -34.75 14.72 3.07
C THR A 260 -35.32 13.46 2.42
N ARG A 261 -36.43 12.91 2.93
CA ARG A 261 -37.23 11.85 2.27
C ARG A 261 -38.39 12.47 1.50
N GLU A 262 -39.22 13.27 2.17
CA GLU A 262 -40.35 13.99 1.56
C GLU A 262 -39.90 14.87 0.39
N ILE A 263 -38.80 15.61 0.56
CA ILE A 263 -38.19 16.42 -0.50
C ILE A 263 -37.88 15.58 -1.76
N LYS A 264 -37.39 14.34 -1.60
CA LYS A 264 -37.07 13.46 -2.74
C LYS A 264 -38.33 13.00 -3.46
N GLU A 265 -39.34 12.56 -2.72
CA GLU A 265 -40.60 12.08 -3.28
C GLU A 265 -41.32 13.23 -4.02
N ILE A 266 -41.36 14.42 -3.45
CA ILE A 266 -41.91 15.63 -4.09
C ILE A 266 -41.15 15.97 -5.37
N LEU A 267 -39.80 15.95 -5.37
CA LEU A 267 -39.00 16.25 -6.56
C LEU A 267 -39.16 15.18 -7.65
N ILE A 268 -39.21 13.89 -7.30
CA ILE A 268 -39.41 12.79 -8.25
C ILE A 268 -40.82 12.84 -8.86
N GLN A 269 -41.85 13.10 -8.06
CA GLN A 269 -43.22 13.28 -8.55
C GLN A 269 -43.33 14.52 -9.45
N LYS A 270 -42.79 15.68 -9.02
CA LYS A 270 -42.75 16.90 -9.86
C LYS A 270 -41.98 16.69 -11.15
N TYR A 271 -40.88 15.93 -11.15
CA TYR A 271 -40.18 15.59 -12.40
C TYR A 271 -41.02 14.69 -13.30
N LYS A 272 -41.57 13.58 -12.79
CA LYS A 272 -42.42 12.65 -13.56
C LYS A 272 -43.68 13.33 -14.16
N ALA A 273 -44.19 14.38 -13.51
CA ALA A 273 -45.30 15.21 -14.00
C ALA A 273 -44.87 16.44 -14.85
N SER A 274 -43.57 16.71 -14.99
CA SER A 274 -43.08 17.93 -15.65
C SER A 274 -43.06 17.84 -17.18
N GLU A 275 -43.19 19.00 -17.82
CA GLU A 275 -42.99 19.19 -19.27
C GLU A 275 -41.59 18.73 -19.73
N TYR A 276 -40.59 18.78 -18.85
CA TYR A 276 -39.25 18.23 -19.13
C TYR A 276 -39.27 16.72 -19.31
N SER A 277 -40.02 15.98 -18.47
CA SER A 277 -40.15 14.52 -18.57
C SER A 277 -40.94 14.09 -19.81
N THR A 278 -42.04 14.79 -20.12
CA THR A 278 -42.82 14.51 -21.34
C THR A 278 -42.02 14.85 -22.61
N THR A 279 -41.34 16.00 -22.64
CA THR A 279 -40.44 16.38 -23.75
C THR A 279 -39.29 15.38 -23.94
N ALA A 280 -38.67 14.92 -22.84
CA ALA A 280 -37.62 13.91 -22.89
C ALA A 280 -38.14 12.57 -23.43
N ARG A 281 -39.29 12.09 -22.94
CA ARG A 281 -39.93 10.84 -23.39
C ARG A 281 -40.37 10.91 -24.85
N ASN A 282 -40.90 12.03 -25.31
CA ASN A 282 -41.28 12.24 -26.71
C ASN A 282 -40.04 12.15 -27.62
N LYS A 283 -38.98 12.93 -27.35
CA LYS A 283 -37.70 12.84 -28.09
C LYS A 283 -37.12 11.43 -28.11
N LEU A 284 -37.22 10.71 -26.99
CA LEU A 284 -36.76 9.32 -26.87
C LEU A 284 -37.58 8.38 -27.76
N ARG A 285 -38.91 8.57 -27.83
CA ARG A 285 -39.82 7.83 -28.72
C ARG A 285 -39.51 8.11 -30.19
N ASP A 286 -39.27 9.38 -30.56
CA ASP A 286 -38.90 9.79 -31.91
C ASP A 286 -37.57 9.15 -32.36
N MET A 287 -36.54 9.18 -31.49
CA MET A 287 -35.25 8.51 -31.69
C MET A 287 -35.35 6.98 -31.78
N THR A 288 -36.38 6.37 -31.16
CA THR A 288 -36.61 4.92 -31.24
C THR A 288 -37.32 4.55 -32.55
N SER A 289 -38.32 5.33 -32.96
CA SER A 289 -39.06 5.08 -34.22
C SER A 289 -38.21 5.28 -35.49
N THR A 290 -37.26 6.23 -35.47
CA THR A 290 -36.33 6.46 -36.58
C THR A 290 -35.22 5.40 -36.70
N VAL A 291 -35.16 4.45 -35.77
CA VAL A 291 -34.08 3.48 -35.63
C VAL A 291 -34.39 2.12 -36.29
N GLU A 292 -35.66 1.71 -36.34
CA GLU A 292 -36.07 0.38 -36.82
C GLU A 292 -35.80 0.15 -38.33
N THR A 293 -35.58 1.22 -39.10
CA THR A 293 -35.41 1.20 -40.56
C THR A 293 -33.97 1.04 -41.05
N LEU A 294 -32.96 0.88 -40.17
CA LEU A 294 -31.53 0.90 -40.55
C LEU A 294 -30.75 -0.40 -40.24
N SER A 295 -31.25 -1.53 -40.74
CA SER A 295 -30.65 -2.86 -40.61
C SER A 295 -29.54 -3.17 -41.64
N LEU A 296 -28.39 -2.49 -41.57
CA LEU A 296 -27.21 -2.82 -42.40
C LEU A 296 -26.07 -3.58 -41.66
N SER A 297 -25.20 -4.17 -42.48
CA SER A 297 -24.41 -5.39 -42.22
C SER A 297 -23.32 -5.29 -41.15
N ASN A 298 -23.11 -6.38 -40.42
CA ASN A 298 -22.03 -6.51 -39.44
C ASN A 298 -20.65 -6.73 -40.11
N LYS A 299 -19.64 -6.00 -39.62
CA LYS A 299 -18.23 -6.40 -39.64
C LYS A 299 -17.60 -6.16 -38.27
N SER A 300 -17.94 -7.00 -37.30
CA SER A 300 -17.31 -7.02 -35.97
C SER A 300 -16.27 -8.13 -35.90
N ASN A 301 -14.98 -7.78 -36.02
CA ASN A 301 -13.84 -8.57 -35.57
C ASN A 301 -12.59 -7.67 -35.57
N SER A 302 -12.51 -6.77 -34.59
CA SER A 302 -11.39 -5.84 -34.37
C SER A 302 -10.47 -6.31 -33.23
N SER A 303 -10.14 -7.60 -33.20
CA SER A 303 -9.03 -8.12 -32.40
C SER A 303 -7.72 -7.93 -33.16
N THR A 304 -6.71 -7.35 -32.51
CA THR A 304 -5.31 -7.46 -32.95
C THR A 304 -4.88 -8.94 -33.03
N LEU A 305 -3.90 -9.26 -33.88
CA LEU A 305 -3.43 -10.65 -34.00
C LEU A 305 -2.85 -11.13 -32.67
N TRP A 306 -3.21 -12.34 -32.25
CA TRP A 306 -2.79 -12.97 -31.00
C TRP A 306 -1.26 -12.91 -30.78
N CYS A 307 -0.48 -13.13 -31.85
CA CYS A 307 0.98 -13.04 -31.81
C CYS A 307 1.51 -11.62 -31.55
N LYS A 308 0.83 -10.56 -32.04
CA LYS A 308 1.19 -9.16 -31.75
C LYS A 308 0.82 -8.80 -30.31
N GLN A 309 -0.33 -9.26 -29.82
CA GLN A 309 -0.67 -9.12 -28.40
C GLN A 309 0.41 -9.74 -27.52
N LEU A 310 0.88 -10.95 -27.89
CA LEU A 310 1.94 -11.66 -27.20
C LEU A 310 3.28 -10.91 -27.21
N ASP A 311 3.80 -10.50 -28.38
CA ASP A 311 5.05 -9.72 -28.47
C ASP A 311 4.97 -8.39 -27.69
N THR A 312 3.83 -7.68 -27.79
CA THR A 312 3.61 -6.42 -27.07
C THR A 312 3.63 -6.62 -25.55
N LEU A 313 3.01 -7.70 -25.05
CA LEU A 313 3.00 -8.03 -23.62
C LEU A 313 4.36 -8.54 -23.14
N ILE A 314 5.06 -9.40 -23.89
CA ILE A 314 6.42 -9.86 -23.56
C ILE A 314 7.37 -8.67 -23.40
N ARG A 315 7.31 -7.68 -24.31
CA ARG A 315 8.09 -6.44 -24.20
C ARG A 315 7.70 -5.64 -22.95
N ARG A 316 6.40 -5.41 -22.72
CA ARG A 316 5.88 -4.69 -21.56
C ARG A 316 6.36 -5.30 -20.24
N SER A 317 6.13 -6.60 -20.05
CA SER A 317 6.43 -7.30 -18.80
C SER A 317 7.93 -7.51 -18.61
N CYS A 318 8.72 -7.71 -19.69
CA CYS A 318 10.18 -7.71 -19.61
C CYS A 318 10.76 -6.34 -19.20
N VAL A 319 10.21 -5.23 -19.72
CA VAL A 319 10.61 -3.87 -19.32
C VAL A 319 10.17 -3.56 -17.88
N ASN A 320 9.03 -4.08 -17.43
CA ASN A 320 8.60 -4.03 -16.04
C ASN A 320 9.60 -4.76 -15.11
N MET A 321 9.80 -6.06 -15.33
CA MET A 321 10.65 -6.93 -14.50
C MET A 321 12.11 -6.46 -14.43
N SER A 322 12.69 -6.03 -15.56
CA SER A 322 14.09 -5.56 -15.61
C SER A 322 14.33 -4.25 -14.87
N ARG A 323 13.33 -3.36 -14.82
CA ARG A 323 13.39 -2.09 -14.09
C ARG A 323 12.99 -2.21 -12.63
N ASP A 324 12.33 -3.30 -12.24
CA ASP A 324 11.94 -3.55 -10.86
C ASP A 324 13.07 -4.20 -10.05
N MET A 325 14.01 -3.34 -9.65
CA MET A 325 15.15 -3.70 -8.80
C MET A 325 14.72 -4.35 -7.47
N GLY A 326 13.52 -4.03 -6.96
CA GLY A 326 13.06 -4.46 -5.65
C GLY A 326 12.68 -5.94 -5.58
N TYR A 327 12.15 -6.50 -6.67
CA TYR A 327 11.69 -7.90 -6.69
C TYR A 327 12.63 -8.84 -7.42
N TYR A 328 13.03 -8.55 -8.66
CA TYR A 328 13.81 -9.52 -9.45
C TYR A 328 15.32 -9.47 -9.17
N TRP A 329 15.90 -8.28 -9.08
CA TRP A 329 17.34 -8.13 -8.83
C TRP A 329 17.74 -8.43 -7.38
N LEU A 330 16.94 -8.02 -6.39
CA LEU A 330 17.15 -8.47 -5.01
C LEU A 330 16.94 -9.98 -4.85
N ARG A 331 16.01 -10.62 -5.57
CA ARG A 331 15.87 -12.09 -5.59
C ARG A 331 17.15 -12.76 -6.11
N ILE A 332 17.73 -12.29 -7.23
CA ILE A 332 19.04 -12.78 -7.72
C ILE A 332 20.12 -12.64 -6.63
N LEU A 333 20.24 -11.46 -6.02
CA LEU A 333 21.23 -11.20 -4.97
C LEU A 333 21.05 -12.13 -3.76
N PHE A 334 19.82 -12.34 -3.28
CA PHE A 334 19.55 -13.24 -2.16
C PHE A 334 19.84 -14.70 -2.49
N TYR A 335 19.55 -15.17 -3.71
CA TYR A 335 19.92 -16.53 -4.13
C TYR A 335 21.44 -16.71 -4.17
N VAL A 336 22.19 -15.73 -4.66
CA VAL A 336 23.67 -15.76 -4.63
C VAL A 336 24.17 -15.76 -3.19
N LEU A 337 23.66 -14.90 -2.30
CA LEU A 337 24.07 -14.85 -0.89
C LEU A 337 23.77 -16.15 -0.12
N VAL A 338 22.61 -16.77 -0.36
CA VAL A 338 22.27 -18.09 0.20
C VAL A 338 23.16 -19.18 -0.39
N SER A 339 23.48 -19.12 -1.68
CA SER A 339 24.39 -20.07 -2.36
C SER A 339 25.81 -19.98 -1.82
N VAL A 340 26.33 -18.77 -1.56
CA VAL A 340 27.65 -18.54 -0.93
C VAL A 340 27.63 -19.03 0.52
N SER A 341 26.57 -18.75 1.27
CA SER A 341 26.43 -19.21 2.66
C SER A 341 26.40 -20.74 2.75
N LEU A 342 25.68 -21.40 1.83
CA LEU A 342 25.63 -22.86 1.75
C LEU A 342 26.97 -23.44 1.29
N GLY A 343 27.58 -22.84 0.26
CA GLY A 343 28.89 -23.20 -0.24
C GLY A 343 30.02 -23.00 0.78
N SER A 344 29.85 -22.10 1.77
CA SER A 344 30.78 -21.98 2.90
C SER A 344 30.56 -23.02 3.99
N ILE A 345 29.32 -23.48 4.21
CA ILE A 345 29.00 -24.56 5.17
C ILE A 345 29.51 -25.91 4.65
N TYR A 346 29.40 -26.16 3.35
CA TYR A 346 29.84 -27.39 2.68
C TYR A 346 31.16 -27.22 1.90
N PHE A 347 31.97 -26.24 2.26
CA PHE A 347 33.17 -25.84 1.51
C PHE A 347 34.16 -26.98 1.35
N ARG A 348 34.48 -27.35 0.10
CA ARG A 348 35.39 -28.45 -0.27
C ARG A 348 35.07 -29.75 0.49
N THR A 349 33.91 -30.34 0.23
CA THR A 349 33.55 -31.60 0.91
C THR A 349 34.42 -32.75 0.38
N ASP A 350 35.34 -33.24 1.22
CA ASP A 350 36.33 -34.28 0.91
C ASP A 350 35.70 -35.66 0.58
N THR A 351 36.52 -36.67 0.34
CA THR A 351 36.11 -38.07 0.17
C THR A 351 35.95 -38.79 1.51
N SER A 352 35.09 -38.32 2.40
CA SER A 352 34.75 -39.03 3.66
C SER A 352 33.30 -39.53 3.71
N TYR A 353 33.01 -40.52 4.54
CA TYR A 353 31.67 -41.08 4.75
C TYR A 353 30.71 -40.04 5.35
N LEU A 354 31.26 -39.11 6.15
CA LEU A 354 30.59 -37.87 6.54
C LEU A 354 30.28 -36.99 5.32
N ALA A 355 31.18 -36.92 4.34
CA ALA A 355 30.97 -36.16 3.10
C ALA A 355 29.92 -36.77 2.16
N ILE A 356 29.72 -38.10 2.09
CA ILE A 356 28.53 -38.67 1.42
C ILE A 356 27.27 -38.05 2.01
N THR A 357 27.19 -38.09 3.35
CA THR A 357 26.04 -37.59 4.10
C THR A 357 25.91 -36.06 3.96
N ALA A 358 27.02 -35.33 3.87
CA ALA A 358 27.04 -33.88 3.70
C ALA A 358 26.65 -33.45 2.27
N ARG A 359 27.10 -34.15 1.21
CA ARG A 359 26.67 -33.93 -0.18
C ARG A 359 25.16 -34.12 -0.33
N VAL A 360 24.63 -35.25 0.16
CA VAL A 360 23.17 -35.52 0.18
C VAL A 360 22.40 -34.44 0.95
N LYS A 361 22.93 -33.97 2.09
CA LYS A 361 22.32 -32.88 2.88
C LYS A 361 22.40 -31.52 2.17
N CYS A 362 23.49 -31.24 1.45
CA CYS A 362 23.67 -30.02 0.66
C CYS A 362 22.65 -29.98 -0.49
N GLU A 363 22.55 -31.04 -1.28
CA GLU A 363 21.58 -31.18 -2.37
C GLU A 363 20.14 -31.13 -1.87
N ALA A 364 19.84 -31.80 -0.76
CA ALA A 364 18.53 -31.70 -0.10
C ALA A 364 18.21 -30.27 0.38
N PHE A 365 19.21 -29.51 0.84
CA PHE A 365 19.00 -28.10 1.23
C PHE A 365 18.76 -27.21 0.00
N ILE A 366 19.46 -27.46 -1.11
CA ILE A 366 19.29 -26.74 -2.38
C ILE A 366 17.86 -26.94 -2.90
N TYR A 367 17.46 -28.19 -3.11
CA TYR A 367 16.14 -28.54 -3.67
C TYR A 367 15.01 -28.52 -2.61
N GLY A 368 15.29 -28.19 -1.35
CA GLY A 368 14.29 -27.87 -0.34
C GLY A 368 14.14 -26.35 -0.12
N PHE A 369 15.21 -25.70 0.35
CA PHE A 369 15.16 -24.32 0.83
C PHE A 369 15.21 -23.28 -0.29
N MET A 370 16.09 -23.42 -1.30
CA MET A 370 16.15 -22.45 -2.41
C MET A 370 14.90 -22.52 -3.28
N ILE A 371 14.27 -23.69 -3.37
CA ILE A 371 12.94 -23.89 -3.95
C ILE A 371 11.90 -23.00 -3.23
N CYS A 372 11.89 -22.95 -1.90
CA CYS A 372 10.96 -22.11 -1.13
C CYS A 372 11.19 -20.59 -1.33
N LEU A 373 12.41 -20.17 -1.68
CA LEU A 373 12.70 -18.76 -1.99
C LEU A 373 12.01 -18.26 -3.29
N SER A 374 11.34 -19.13 -4.06
CA SER A 374 10.63 -18.72 -5.30
C SER A 374 9.27 -18.04 -5.04
N ILE A 375 8.74 -18.12 -3.82
CA ILE A 375 7.46 -17.48 -3.43
C ILE A 375 7.51 -15.94 -3.61
N GLY A 376 8.71 -15.34 -3.59
CA GLY A 376 8.92 -13.90 -3.79
C GLY A 376 8.45 -13.35 -5.15
N GLY A 377 8.13 -14.19 -6.13
CA GLY A 377 7.51 -13.78 -7.40
C GLY A 377 6.00 -13.49 -7.33
N LEU A 378 5.31 -13.90 -6.26
CA LEU A 378 3.86 -13.72 -6.12
C LEU A 378 3.39 -12.24 -6.11
N PRO A 379 4.03 -11.29 -5.39
CA PRO A 379 3.50 -9.94 -5.25
C PRO A 379 3.49 -9.14 -6.56
N SER A 380 4.54 -9.27 -7.39
CA SER A 380 4.68 -8.54 -8.65
C SER A 380 3.64 -9.00 -9.68
N PHE A 381 3.39 -10.30 -9.78
CA PHE A 381 2.32 -10.84 -10.63
C PHE A 381 0.92 -10.38 -10.16
N MET A 382 0.70 -10.23 -8.85
CA MET A 382 -0.57 -9.68 -8.33
C MET A 382 -0.75 -8.18 -8.56
N GLU A 383 0.31 -7.38 -8.71
CA GLU A 383 0.18 -5.99 -9.21
C GLU A 383 -0.20 -5.98 -10.70
N GLU A 384 0.41 -6.82 -11.54
CA GLU A 384 0.05 -6.93 -12.96
C GLU A 384 -1.36 -7.53 -13.17
N LEU A 385 -1.83 -8.44 -12.30
CA LEU A 385 -3.21 -8.95 -12.32
C LEU A 385 -4.27 -7.86 -12.13
N LYS A 386 -3.99 -6.81 -11.34
CA LYS A 386 -4.92 -5.67 -11.16
C LYS A 386 -5.03 -4.84 -12.44
N VAL A 387 -3.89 -4.59 -13.10
CA VAL A 387 -3.84 -3.90 -14.40
C VAL A 387 -4.56 -4.74 -15.47
N PHE A 388 -4.34 -6.05 -15.46
CA PHE A 388 -5.02 -7.00 -16.34
C PHE A 388 -6.54 -6.97 -16.17
N ASN A 389 -7.07 -7.02 -14.94
CA ASN A 389 -8.52 -7.00 -14.71
C ASN A 389 -9.19 -5.75 -15.32
N ARG A 390 -8.55 -4.58 -15.22
CA ARG A 390 -8.99 -3.35 -15.91
C ARG A 390 -8.97 -3.51 -17.44
N GLU A 391 -7.85 -3.97 -17.98
CA GLU A 391 -7.63 -4.13 -19.44
C GLU A 391 -8.51 -5.24 -20.06
N ARG A 392 -8.90 -6.25 -19.26
CA ARG A 392 -9.79 -7.35 -19.64
C ARG A 392 -11.25 -6.89 -19.68
N LEU A 393 -11.70 -6.05 -18.75
CA LEU A 393 -13.02 -5.40 -18.79
C LEU A 393 -13.15 -4.51 -20.04
N SER A 394 -12.07 -3.83 -20.43
CA SER A 394 -11.95 -3.09 -21.70
C SER A 394 -11.43 -3.95 -22.87
N LYS A 395 -11.55 -5.29 -22.78
CA LYS A 395 -11.36 -6.29 -23.85
C LYS A 395 -10.05 -6.23 -24.66
N HIS A 396 -8.93 -5.80 -24.06
CA HIS A 396 -7.66 -5.60 -24.80
C HIS A 396 -7.02 -6.91 -25.32
N TYR A 397 -7.01 -7.96 -24.50
CA TYR A 397 -6.39 -9.25 -24.81
C TYR A 397 -7.06 -10.41 -24.03
N GLY A 398 -6.66 -11.64 -24.35
CA GLY A 398 -7.12 -12.87 -23.71
C GLY A 398 -6.20 -13.35 -22.57
N GLU A 399 -6.77 -14.14 -21.66
CA GLU A 399 -6.09 -14.65 -20.46
C GLU A 399 -4.83 -15.48 -20.79
N ALA A 400 -4.92 -16.34 -21.80
CA ALA A 400 -3.78 -17.15 -22.27
C ALA A 400 -2.60 -16.31 -22.77
N VAL A 401 -2.85 -15.13 -23.36
CA VAL A 401 -1.78 -14.26 -23.88
C VAL A 401 -0.93 -13.72 -22.73
N LEU A 402 -1.57 -13.28 -21.64
CA LEU A 402 -0.87 -12.75 -20.47
C LEU A 402 -0.05 -13.83 -19.75
N SER A 403 -0.62 -15.03 -19.56
CA SER A 403 0.05 -16.13 -18.88
C SER A 403 1.34 -16.55 -19.62
N ILE A 404 1.25 -16.70 -20.95
CA ILE A 404 2.41 -17.05 -21.78
C ILE A 404 3.42 -15.90 -21.83
N ALA A 405 2.96 -14.65 -21.98
CA ALA A 405 3.85 -13.48 -22.01
C ALA A 405 4.64 -13.33 -20.70
N ASN A 406 3.96 -13.39 -19.55
CA ASN A 406 4.56 -13.23 -18.23
C ASN A 406 5.62 -14.33 -17.95
N PHE A 407 5.33 -15.58 -18.31
CA PHE A 407 6.29 -16.68 -18.20
C PHE A 407 7.53 -16.43 -19.07
N ILE A 408 7.34 -16.09 -20.35
CA ILE A 408 8.47 -15.81 -21.27
C ILE A 408 9.30 -14.60 -20.78
N SER A 409 8.68 -13.58 -20.20
CA SER A 409 9.37 -12.43 -19.62
C SER A 409 10.20 -12.76 -18.37
N SER A 410 9.83 -13.76 -17.57
CA SER A 410 10.60 -14.13 -16.37
C SER A 410 11.79 -15.05 -16.65
N LEU A 411 11.75 -15.83 -17.74
CA LEU A 411 12.80 -16.80 -18.14
C LEU A 411 14.25 -16.28 -18.01
N PRO A 412 14.63 -15.07 -18.47
CA PRO A 412 16.02 -14.61 -18.38
C PRO A 412 16.50 -14.46 -16.93
N PHE A 413 15.61 -14.04 -16.03
CA PHE A 413 15.91 -13.92 -14.59
C PHE A 413 15.99 -15.30 -13.94
N LEU A 414 15.13 -16.25 -14.32
CA LEU A 414 15.18 -17.62 -13.80
C LEU A 414 16.46 -18.35 -14.22
N VAL A 415 16.89 -18.20 -15.48
CA VAL A 415 18.16 -18.75 -15.97
C VAL A 415 19.34 -18.09 -15.25
N LEU A 416 19.34 -16.76 -15.05
CA LEU A 416 20.39 -16.06 -14.33
C LEU A 416 20.48 -16.51 -12.86
N ILE A 417 19.34 -16.70 -12.18
CA ILE A 417 19.30 -17.29 -10.83
C ILE A 417 19.92 -18.69 -10.83
N ALA A 418 19.51 -19.56 -11.76
CA ALA A 418 19.93 -20.95 -11.78
C ALA A 418 21.43 -21.12 -12.09
N VAL A 419 21.94 -20.39 -13.08
CA VAL A 419 23.36 -20.44 -13.47
C VAL A 419 24.26 -19.80 -12.41
N SER A 420 23.87 -18.66 -11.82
CA SER A 420 24.70 -17.99 -10.80
C SER A 420 24.79 -18.80 -9.50
N SER A 421 23.66 -19.32 -9.00
CA SER A 421 23.65 -20.19 -7.83
C SER A 421 24.37 -21.52 -8.10
N GLY A 422 24.11 -22.15 -9.25
CA GLY A 422 24.80 -23.37 -9.67
C GLY A 422 26.31 -23.21 -9.76
N ALA A 423 26.80 -22.12 -10.36
CA ALA A 423 28.25 -21.84 -10.46
C ALA A 423 28.91 -21.68 -9.09
N VAL A 424 28.29 -20.92 -8.18
CA VAL A 424 28.79 -20.73 -6.80
C VAL A 424 28.85 -22.07 -6.06
N ILE A 425 27.77 -22.85 -6.09
CA ILE A 425 27.67 -24.09 -5.31
C ILE A 425 28.64 -25.15 -5.85
N ASN A 426 28.61 -25.43 -7.16
CA ASN A 426 29.51 -26.45 -7.75
C ASN A 426 30.99 -26.09 -7.51
N GLY A 427 31.35 -24.80 -7.63
CA GLY A 427 32.72 -24.32 -7.42
C GLY A 427 33.19 -24.34 -5.95
N MET A 428 32.31 -24.09 -4.99
CA MET A 428 32.66 -24.08 -3.56
C MET A 428 32.62 -25.48 -2.92
N VAL A 429 31.62 -26.29 -3.25
CA VAL A 429 31.39 -27.62 -2.66
C VAL A 429 32.31 -28.68 -3.30
N LYS A 430 32.67 -28.51 -4.59
CA LYS A 430 33.28 -29.51 -5.47
C LYS A 430 32.37 -30.73 -5.69
N PHE A 431 31.22 -30.49 -6.33
CA PHE A 431 30.44 -31.55 -6.97
C PHE A 431 31.20 -32.16 -8.18
N HIS A 432 30.70 -33.28 -8.71
CA HIS A 432 31.39 -34.13 -9.67
C HIS A 432 31.94 -33.37 -10.90
N ASN A 433 33.23 -33.55 -11.17
CA ASN A 433 33.98 -32.73 -12.13
C ASN A 433 33.62 -33.05 -13.59
N GLY A 434 32.64 -32.34 -14.15
CA GLY A 434 32.41 -32.35 -15.60
C GLY A 434 31.36 -31.36 -16.08
N PHE A 435 31.57 -30.79 -17.27
CA PHE A 435 30.68 -29.77 -17.85
C PHE A 435 29.24 -30.28 -18.04
N SER A 436 29.07 -31.55 -18.44
CA SER A 436 27.74 -32.16 -18.57
C SER A 436 27.00 -32.22 -17.22
N HIS A 437 27.70 -32.59 -16.14
CA HIS A 437 27.13 -32.64 -14.79
C HIS A 437 26.72 -31.25 -14.27
N PHE A 438 27.55 -30.24 -14.54
CA PHE A 438 27.24 -28.84 -14.23
C PHE A 438 26.01 -28.33 -14.99
N CYS A 439 25.93 -28.59 -16.30
CA CYS A 439 24.78 -28.20 -17.12
C CYS A 439 23.50 -28.91 -16.67
N TYR A 440 23.57 -30.20 -16.34
CA TYR A 440 22.43 -30.96 -15.82
C TYR A 440 21.92 -30.39 -14.48
N PHE A 441 22.84 -30.08 -13.55
CA PHE A 441 22.51 -29.44 -12.27
C PHE A 441 21.79 -28.10 -12.48
N CYS A 442 22.34 -27.21 -13.32
CA CYS A 442 21.76 -25.90 -13.59
C CYS A 442 20.38 -26.00 -14.27
N LEU A 443 20.21 -26.95 -15.20
CA LEU A 443 18.93 -27.19 -15.88
C LEU A 443 17.86 -27.74 -14.91
N SER A 444 18.23 -28.70 -14.06
CA SER A 444 17.35 -29.25 -13.01
C SER A 444 16.83 -28.16 -12.07
N LEU A 445 17.73 -27.30 -11.58
CA LEU A 445 17.41 -26.21 -10.68
C LEU A 445 16.55 -25.12 -11.36
N PHE A 446 16.83 -24.80 -12.63
CA PHE A 446 15.98 -23.92 -13.45
C PHE A 446 14.56 -24.48 -13.64
N CYS A 447 14.42 -25.75 -14.00
CA CYS A 447 13.12 -26.41 -14.18
C CYS A 447 12.30 -26.40 -12.88
N CYS A 448 12.94 -26.69 -11.75
CA CYS A 448 12.32 -26.64 -10.43
C CYS A 448 11.73 -25.25 -10.10
N ILE A 449 12.56 -24.20 -10.22
CA ILE A 449 12.13 -22.81 -9.97
C ILE A 449 10.97 -22.41 -10.90
N SER A 450 11.04 -22.82 -12.17
CA SER A 450 9.99 -22.53 -13.17
C SER A 450 8.65 -23.18 -12.81
N VAL A 451 8.64 -24.45 -12.40
CA VAL A 451 7.42 -25.17 -11.97
C VAL A 451 6.78 -24.51 -10.75
N ILE A 452 7.58 -24.01 -9.82
CA ILE A 452 7.09 -23.30 -8.63
C ILE A 452 6.51 -21.95 -9.02
N GLU A 453 7.15 -21.18 -9.89
CA GLU A 453 6.65 -19.87 -10.32
C GLU A 453 5.30 -20.01 -11.05
N CYS A 454 5.15 -21.01 -11.92
CA CYS A 454 3.85 -21.37 -12.51
C CYS A 454 2.81 -21.76 -11.44
N SER A 455 3.20 -22.54 -10.43
CA SER A 455 2.31 -22.92 -9.32
C SER A 455 1.87 -21.70 -8.50
N MET A 456 2.75 -20.73 -8.28
CA MET A 456 2.43 -19.48 -7.59
C MET A 456 1.50 -18.59 -8.42
N MET A 457 1.62 -18.56 -9.76
CA MET A 457 0.65 -17.85 -10.62
C MET A 457 -0.77 -18.41 -10.48
N VAL A 458 -0.93 -19.73 -10.33
CA VAL A 458 -2.25 -20.35 -10.07
C VAL A 458 -2.80 -19.90 -8.70
N VAL A 459 -1.97 -19.90 -7.65
CA VAL A 459 -2.36 -19.40 -6.33
C VAL A 459 -2.76 -17.92 -6.38
N ALA A 460 -2.03 -17.08 -7.11
CA ALA A 460 -2.33 -15.66 -7.27
C ALA A 460 -3.66 -15.35 -7.98
N VAL A 461 -4.17 -16.26 -8.81
CA VAL A 461 -5.48 -16.13 -9.47
C VAL A 461 -6.61 -16.62 -8.55
N LEU A 462 -6.37 -17.68 -7.77
CA LEU A 462 -7.35 -18.22 -6.81
C LEU A 462 -7.53 -17.34 -5.56
N VAL A 463 -6.55 -16.49 -5.24
CA VAL A 463 -6.48 -15.77 -3.97
C VAL A 463 -6.56 -14.25 -4.17
N PRO A 464 -7.52 -13.54 -3.55
CA PRO A 464 -7.70 -12.10 -3.79
C PRO A 464 -6.60 -11.21 -3.19
N ASN A 465 -5.74 -11.71 -2.29
CA ASN A 465 -4.70 -10.92 -1.64
C ASN A 465 -3.36 -11.64 -1.45
N VAL A 466 -2.27 -10.92 -1.74
CA VAL A 466 -0.86 -11.38 -1.67
C VAL A 466 -0.55 -12.11 -0.37
N LEU A 467 -1.04 -11.59 0.77
CA LEU A 467 -0.73 -12.10 2.11
C LEU A 467 -1.20 -13.57 2.28
N MET A 468 -2.44 -13.84 1.85
CA MET A 468 -3.07 -15.16 1.87
C MET A 468 -2.44 -16.09 0.82
N GLY A 469 -2.02 -15.54 -0.32
CA GLY A 469 -1.37 -16.30 -1.39
C GLY A 469 0.02 -16.79 -1.00
N ILE A 470 0.77 -16.01 -0.22
CA ILE A 470 2.06 -16.44 0.36
C ILE A 470 1.84 -17.65 1.29
N GLY A 471 0.89 -17.58 2.22
CA GLY A 471 0.62 -18.68 3.17
C GLY A 471 0.18 -19.99 2.48
N ILE A 472 -0.70 -19.89 1.48
CA ILE A 472 -1.13 -21.02 0.67
C ILE A 472 0.02 -21.56 -0.20
N GLY A 473 0.81 -20.65 -0.80
CA GLY A 473 1.97 -21.00 -1.63
C GLY A 473 3.05 -21.76 -0.87
N THR A 474 3.45 -21.28 0.31
CA THR A 474 4.38 -22.00 1.21
C THR A 474 3.84 -23.39 1.53
N SER A 475 2.56 -23.50 1.90
CA SER A 475 1.93 -24.78 2.27
C SER A 475 1.93 -25.79 1.11
N LEU A 476 1.68 -25.33 -0.12
CA LEU A 476 1.69 -26.17 -1.33
C LEU A 476 3.10 -26.66 -1.69
N ILE A 477 4.10 -25.77 -1.65
CA ILE A 477 5.50 -26.12 -1.94
C ILE A 477 6.01 -27.12 -0.89
N VAL A 478 5.73 -26.86 0.39
CA VAL A 478 6.05 -27.76 1.50
C VAL A 478 5.43 -29.14 1.28
N PHE A 479 4.13 -29.22 0.93
CA PHE A 479 3.43 -30.48 0.69
C PHE A 479 4.05 -31.29 -0.46
N MET A 480 4.45 -30.63 -1.55
CA MET A 480 5.20 -31.28 -2.64
C MET A 480 6.56 -31.81 -2.15
N MET A 481 7.30 -31.01 -1.39
CA MET A 481 8.61 -31.35 -0.83
C MET A 481 8.56 -32.57 0.11
N MET A 482 7.45 -32.78 0.84
CA MET A 482 7.29 -33.95 1.74
C MET A 482 7.54 -35.28 1.03
N SER A 483 7.01 -35.43 -0.18
CA SER A 483 7.10 -36.66 -0.98
C SER A 483 8.44 -36.86 -1.71
N SER A 484 9.42 -36.00 -1.47
CA SER A 484 10.78 -36.13 -2.03
C SER A 484 11.70 -36.99 -1.14
N GLU A 485 12.75 -37.53 -1.73
CA GLU A 485 13.64 -38.52 -1.09
C GLU A 485 14.45 -37.98 0.11
N ILE A 486 14.44 -36.66 0.34
CA ILE A 486 15.13 -36.00 1.47
C ILE A 486 14.83 -36.73 2.79
N PHE A 487 13.56 -37.02 3.04
CA PHE A 487 13.06 -37.41 4.35
C PHE A 487 12.91 -38.93 4.52
N ARG A 488 12.48 -39.65 3.48
CA ARG A 488 12.31 -41.12 3.48
C ARG A 488 12.46 -41.65 2.05
N ARG A 489 13.07 -42.83 1.86
CA ARG A 489 13.31 -43.40 0.52
C ARG A 489 12.00 -43.96 -0.06
N PRO A 490 11.76 -43.92 -1.39
CA PRO A 490 10.52 -44.39 -2.02
C PRO A 490 10.06 -45.82 -1.66
N PRO A 491 10.91 -46.85 -1.52
CA PRO A 491 10.45 -48.18 -1.13
C PRO A 491 9.80 -48.20 0.25
N ASP A 492 10.24 -47.32 1.16
CA ASP A 492 9.79 -47.25 2.55
C ASP A 492 8.52 -46.39 2.73
N LEU A 493 7.98 -45.78 1.66
CA LEU A 493 6.81 -44.89 1.71
C LEU A 493 5.47 -45.64 1.79
N PRO A 494 4.46 -45.09 2.52
CA PRO A 494 3.10 -45.62 2.53
C PRO A 494 2.48 -45.72 1.13
N LYS A 495 1.96 -46.90 0.79
CA LYS A 495 1.53 -47.26 -0.58
C LYS A 495 0.38 -46.39 -1.13
N PHE A 496 -0.63 -46.09 -0.32
CA PHE A 496 -1.94 -45.59 -0.79
C PHE A 496 -1.97 -44.12 -1.25
N PHE A 497 -1.02 -43.30 -0.83
CA PHE A 497 -1.03 -41.85 -1.13
C PHE A 497 0.37 -41.31 -1.42
N TRP A 498 1.32 -41.54 -0.49
CA TRP A 498 2.67 -41.01 -0.58
C TRP A 498 3.49 -41.61 -1.72
N ARG A 499 3.42 -42.94 -1.88
CA ARG A 499 4.11 -43.66 -2.97
C ARG A 499 3.34 -43.67 -4.29
N TYR A 500 2.01 -43.61 -4.24
CA TYR A 500 1.12 -43.46 -5.39
C TYR A 500 -0.07 -42.60 -4.98
N PRO A 501 -0.38 -41.45 -5.63
CA PRO A 501 0.34 -40.85 -6.76
C PRO A 501 1.43 -39.85 -6.35
N MET A 502 1.54 -39.46 -5.07
CA MET A 502 2.19 -38.19 -4.69
C MET A 502 3.67 -38.07 -5.08
N SER A 503 4.49 -39.11 -4.85
CA SER A 503 5.91 -39.09 -5.25
C SER A 503 6.14 -39.04 -6.77
N TYR A 504 5.14 -39.35 -7.60
CA TYR A 504 5.21 -39.18 -9.06
C TYR A 504 4.83 -37.76 -9.49
N ILE A 505 3.93 -37.10 -8.74
CA ILE A 505 3.49 -35.72 -8.98
C ILE A 505 4.56 -34.71 -8.53
N SER A 506 5.32 -35.01 -7.47
CA SER A 506 6.34 -34.10 -6.94
C SER A 506 7.60 -34.02 -7.80
N PHE A 507 7.75 -32.89 -8.48
CA PHE A 507 8.96 -32.51 -9.21
C PHE A 507 10.24 -32.57 -8.35
N ALA A 508 10.14 -32.32 -7.03
CA ALA A 508 11.27 -32.36 -6.12
C ALA A 508 11.85 -33.78 -5.95
N SER A 509 11.02 -34.83 -6.03
CA SER A 509 11.50 -36.22 -6.00
C SER A 509 12.33 -36.55 -7.24
N TRP A 510 11.85 -36.15 -8.42
CA TRP A 510 12.54 -36.37 -9.69
C TRP A 510 13.84 -35.56 -9.80
N ALA A 511 13.84 -34.30 -9.36
CA ALA A 511 15.01 -33.44 -9.35
C ALA A 511 16.15 -34.04 -8.50
N LEU A 512 15.84 -34.49 -7.28
CA LEU A 512 16.82 -35.10 -6.38
C LEU A 512 17.29 -36.47 -6.89
N GLN A 513 16.42 -37.34 -7.39
CA GLN A 513 16.85 -38.61 -8.01
C GLN A 513 17.80 -38.40 -9.20
N GLY A 514 17.56 -37.36 -9.99
CA GLY A 514 18.44 -36.98 -11.10
C GLY A 514 19.78 -36.46 -10.61
N VAL A 515 19.77 -35.61 -9.57
CA VAL A 515 20.97 -34.97 -9.02
C VAL A 515 21.85 -35.96 -8.22
N TYR A 516 21.26 -36.85 -7.42
CA TYR A 516 22.02 -37.94 -6.76
C TYR A 516 22.74 -38.84 -7.75
N LYS A 517 22.14 -39.14 -8.92
CA LYS A 517 22.80 -39.88 -10.01
C LYS A 517 23.89 -39.08 -10.72
N ASN A 518 23.90 -37.76 -10.57
CA ASN A 518 24.78 -36.83 -11.24
C ASN A 518 26.03 -36.46 -10.41
N ASP A 519 25.97 -36.50 -9.07
CA ASP A 519 27.14 -36.31 -8.19
C ASP A 519 27.79 -37.64 -7.74
N MET A 520 26.98 -38.65 -7.35
CA MET A 520 27.50 -39.82 -6.61
C MET A 520 28.04 -40.97 -7.47
N VAL A 521 27.75 -40.99 -8.77
CA VAL A 521 28.13 -42.11 -9.65
C VAL A 521 29.59 -41.94 -10.09
N GLY A 522 30.52 -42.35 -9.23
CA GLY A 522 31.97 -42.33 -9.50
C GLY A 522 32.87 -41.94 -8.32
N LEU A 523 32.36 -41.91 -7.07
CA LEU A 523 33.11 -41.45 -5.89
C LEU A 523 33.26 -42.53 -4.80
N GLU A 524 34.37 -42.50 -4.07
CA GLU A 524 34.75 -43.40 -2.96
C GLU A 524 35.05 -42.58 -1.68
N PHE A 525 34.96 -43.16 -0.47
CA PHE A 525 34.87 -42.39 0.79
C PHE A 525 35.39 -43.07 2.11
N ASP A 526 36.07 -42.31 2.99
CA ASP A 526 36.78 -42.69 4.25
C ASP A 526 35.96 -42.64 5.59
N SER A 527 36.51 -43.00 6.76
CA SER A 527 35.75 -43.13 8.07
C SER A 527 35.82 -41.93 9.08
N MET A 528 35.44 -42.09 10.38
CA MET A 528 35.01 -41.00 11.32
C MET A 528 35.73 -40.88 12.71
N VAL A 529 35.47 -39.73 13.43
CA VAL A 529 35.67 -39.37 14.90
C VAL A 529 36.97 -38.58 15.24
N PRO A 530 37.04 -37.47 16.10
CA PRO A 530 36.09 -36.73 17.02
C PRO A 530 35.81 -35.22 16.62
N GLY A 531 35.62 -34.11 17.42
CA GLY A 531 35.76 -33.68 18.86
C GLY A 531 35.19 -32.25 19.24
N GLU A 532 35.59 -31.59 20.37
CA GLU A 532 34.88 -30.47 21.12
C GLU A 532 35.80 -29.51 21.99
N TYR A 533 35.49 -28.44 22.81
CA TYR A 533 34.47 -27.35 23.15
C TYR A 533 35.01 -26.45 24.37
N LYS A 534 34.52 -25.32 25.00
CA LYS A 534 33.67 -24.05 24.85
C LYS A 534 33.89 -23.09 26.11
N ILE A 535 33.35 -21.86 26.43
CA ILE A 535 32.22 -20.96 25.99
C ILE A 535 32.39 -19.37 26.12
N LYS A 536 31.83 -18.61 27.13
CA LYS A 536 31.51 -17.11 27.18
C LYS A 536 31.32 -16.51 28.63
N GLY A 537 30.97 -15.22 28.97
CA GLY A 537 30.71 -13.91 28.28
C GLY A 537 29.89 -12.81 29.09
N GLU A 538 29.89 -11.50 28.68
CA GLU A 538 28.96 -10.32 28.98
C GLU A 538 28.85 -9.69 30.44
N GLU A 539 28.32 -8.47 30.84
CA GLU A 539 27.64 -7.23 30.25
C GLU A 539 27.93 -5.82 31.00
N GLU A 540 26.95 -4.91 31.35
CA GLU A 540 27.13 -3.40 31.57
C GLU A 540 26.10 -2.62 32.53
N ASN A 541 26.26 -1.28 32.79
CA ASN A 541 25.23 -0.14 32.93
C ASN A 541 24.91 0.77 34.20
N ASP A 542 24.17 1.92 33.99
CA ASP A 542 24.00 3.17 34.84
C ASP A 542 22.62 3.97 34.66
N ASN A 543 22.35 5.13 35.36
CA ASN A 543 21.40 6.31 35.12
C ASN A 543 20.10 6.60 35.99
N ILE A 544 19.75 7.90 36.31
CA ILE A 544 18.39 8.46 36.72
C ILE A 544 18.16 10.01 36.39
N LYS A 545 16.91 10.49 36.06
CA LYS A 545 16.44 11.95 36.13
C LYS A 545 14.88 12.21 36.04
N MET A 546 14.39 13.48 35.93
CA MET A 546 12.96 14.01 36.09
C MET A 546 12.43 14.87 34.86
N ARG A 547 11.31 15.67 34.74
CA ARG A 547 10.31 16.43 35.62
C ARG A 547 8.98 16.90 34.84
N ASN A 548 7.99 17.57 35.47
CA ASN A 548 6.90 18.56 35.06
C ASN A 548 6.10 18.58 33.67
N ARG A 549 5.36 19.69 33.29
CA ARG A 549 4.37 19.95 32.16
C ARG A 549 4.44 21.40 31.49
N GLY A 550 3.45 22.13 30.86
CA GLY A 550 2.06 21.96 30.31
C GLY A 550 1.47 23.27 29.61
N PRO A 551 0.48 23.28 28.64
CA PRO A 551 0.31 24.43 27.65
C PRO A 551 -1.03 24.75 26.81
N TYR A 552 -1.05 25.82 25.94
CA TYR A 552 -2.10 26.26 24.92
C TYR A 552 -1.66 26.33 23.40
N LEU A 553 -1.50 27.48 22.66
CA LEU A 553 -0.95 27.62 21.26
C LEU A 553 -0.69 29.08 20.70
N VAL A 554 0.40 29.32 19.91
CA VAL A 554 0.72 30.48 18.96
C VAL A 554 1.82 30.06 17.93
N TRP A 555 2.03 30.73 16.77
CA TRP A 555 3.24 30.54 15.92
C TRP A 555 3.79 31.79 15.20
N GLU A 556 5.10 31.78 14.91
CA GLU A 556 5.85 32.88 14.31
C GLU A 556 6.90 32.43 13.28
N ASP A 557 6.93 33.14 12.15
CA ASP A 557 7.91 33.14 11.05
C ASP A 557 8.32 31.74 10.54
N ILE A 558 7.37 30.79 10.56
CA ILE A 558 7.57 29.42 10.10
C ILE A 558 8.05 29.45 8.65
N THR A 559 9.27 28.96 8.48
CA THR A 559 9.96 28.86 7.20
C THR A 559 10.52 27.44 7.09
N VAL A 560 10.00 26.66 6.14
CA VAL A 560 10.37 25.25 5.96
C VAL A 560 11.12 25.09 4.65
N VAL A 561 12.27 24.43 4.72
CA VAL A 561 13.20 24.25 3.59
C VAL A 561 13.56 22.78 3.45
N VAL A 562 13.63 22.30 2.21
CA VAL A 562 13.98 20.91 1.87
C VAL A 562 15.12 20.92 0.84
N PRO A 563 16.18 20.10 1.00
CA PRO A 563 17.22 19.95 -0.02
C PRO A 563 16.62 19.34 -1.29
N GLN A 564 17.08 19.78 -2.46
CA GLN A 564 16.58 19.30 -3.74
C GLN A 564 17.43 18.13 -4.27
N ASP A 565 16.77 17.04 -4.68
CA ASP A 565 17.46 15.89 -5.29
C ASP A 565 18.24 16.32 -6.54
N SER A 566 19.54 16.02 -6.56
CA SER A 566 20.52 16.54 -7.53
C SER A 566 20.41 15.96 -8.95
N LEU A 567 19.42 15.09 -9.20
CA LEU A 567 19.21 14.43 -10.50
C LEU A 567 18.47 15.29 -11.54
N ARG A 568 18.02 16.51 -11.21
CA ARG A 568 17.09 17.29 -12.07
C ARG A 568 17.63 18.61 -12.63
N ASN A 569 18.83 19.05 -12.27
CA ASN A 569 19.55 20.18 -12.89
C ASN A 569 20.98 20.23 -12.32
N ASN A 570 21.95 20.72 -13.10
CA ASN A 570 23.37 20.83 -12.70
C ASN A 570 23.65 21.90 -11.61
N ASN A 571 22.62 22.45 -10.97
CA ASN A 571 22.72 23.51 -9.96
C ASN A 571 22.91 22.89 -8.56
N ILE A 572 24.14 22.46 -8.28
CA ILE A 572 24.54 21.89 -6.98
C ILE A 572 24.29 22.94 -5.88
N GLY A 573 23.47 22.59 -4.87
CA GLY A 573 23.18 23.44 -3.69
C GLY A 573 21.82 24.13 -3.68
N ALA A 574 20.97 23.97 -4.70
CA ALA A 574 19.62 24.56 -4.69
C ALA A 574 18.75 23.95 -3.56
N THR A 575 18.29 24.80 -2.63
CA THR A 575 17.34 24.40 -1.57
C THR A 575 15.94 24.91 -1.90
N ARG A 576 14.93 24.04 -1.77
CA ARG A 576 13.54 24.42 -2.05
C ARG A 576 12.86 24.88 -0.76
N LYS A 577 12.56 26.17 -0.68
CA LYS A 577 11.60 26.70 0.31
C LYS A 577 10.20 26.15 0.01
N LEU A 578 9.52 25.67 1.05
CA LEU A 578 8.12 25.21 1.00
C LEU A 578 7.18 26.18 1.71
N LEU A 579 7.65 26.84 2.78
CA LEU A 579 6.95 27.89 3.53
C LEU A 579 7.93 29.05 3.74
N ASN A 580 7.45 30.30 3.73
CA ASN A 580 8.30 31.50 3.82
C ASN A 580 7.67 32.53 4.78
N GLY A 581 8.19 32.62 6.01
CA GLY A 581 7.80 33.65 6.99
C GLY A 581 6.34 33.60 7.45
N LEU A 582 5.80 32.42 7.77
CA LEU A 582 4.40 32.26 8.17
C LEU A 582 4.21 32.49 9.69
N SER A 583 3.57 33.60 10.04
CA SER A 583 3.18 33.97 11.40
C SER A 583 1.65 33.91 11.59
N GLY A 584 1.18 33.57 12.80
CA GLY A 584 -0.24 33.45 13.12
C GLY A 584 -0.53 32.96 14.54
N PHE A 585 -1.81 32.94 14.91
CA PHE A 585 -2.28 32.45 16.21
C PHE A 585 -3.58 31.67 16.02
N ALA A 586 -3.95 30.86 16.99
CA ALA A 586 -5.28 30.26 17.05
C ALA A 586 -5.78 30.25 18.51
N GLN A 587 -7.07 30.50 18.70
CA GLN A 587 -7.69 30.69 20.01
C GLN A 587 -8.61 29.52 20.36
N PRO A 588 -8.74 29.14 21.63
CA PRO A 588 -9.78 28.18 22.05
C PRO A 588 -11.16 28.78 21.76
N HIS A 589 -12.13 27.92 21.44
CA HIS A 589 -13.51 28.26 21.03
C HIS A 589 -13.69 28.75 19.58
N ARG A 590 -12.65 28.77 18.73
CA ARG A 590 -12.73 29.11 17.29
C ARG A 590 -12.31 27.94 16.39
N ILE A 591 -12.93 27.84 15.21
CA ILE A 591 -12.53 26.89 14.15
C ILE A 591 -11.94 27.61 12.92
N MET A 592 -10.75 27.17 12.53
CA MET A 592 -9.93 27.77 11.48
C MET A 592 -9.82 26.87 10.24
N ALA A 593 -10.05 27.43 9.05
CA ALA A 593 -9.80 26.79 7.76
C ALA A 593 -8.47 27.24 7.14
N LEU A 594 -7.69 26.28 6.65
CA LEU A 594 -6.45 26.47 5.92
C LEU A 594 -6.66 26.08 4.44
N MET A 595 -6.66 27.07 3.55
CA MET A 595 -7.01 26.93 2.14
C MET A 595 -5.88 27.36 1.21
N GLY A 596 -5.96 26.92 -0.05
CA GLY A 596 -4.98 27.23 -1.09
C GLY A 596 -4.87 26.10 -2.12
N PRO A 597 -4.27 26.33 -3.30
CA PRO A 597 -4.12 25.32 -4.34
C PRO A 597 -3.23 24.13 -3.92
N SER A 598 -3.21 23.09 -4.75
CA SER A 598 -2.28 21.97 -4.59
C SER A 598 -0.82 22.45 -4.57
N GLY A 599 -0.02 21.93 -3.64
CA GLY A 599 1.36 22.34 -3.47
C GLY A 599 1.59 23.71 -2.78
N SER A 600 0.54 24.40 -2.30
CA SER A 600 0.71 25.72 -1.64
C SER A 600 1.33 25.70 -0.23
N GLY A 601 1.53 24.52 0.36
CA GLY A 601 2.16 24.33 1.68
C GLY A 601 1.22 23.89 2.82
N LYS A 602 -0.08 23.69 2.57
CA LYS A 602 -1.10 23.39 3.60
C LYS A 602 -0.69 22.32 4.62
N SER A 603 -0.50 21.06 4.18
CA SER A 603 -0.11 19.95 5.05
C SER A 603 1.25 20.19 5.72
N THR A 604 2.20 20.79 5.00
CA THR A 604 3.52 21.17 5.54
C THR A 604 3.41 22.15 6.71
N LEU A 605 2.43 23.06 6.70
CA LEU A 605 2.17 23.96 7.82
C LEU A 605 1.51 23.21 9.00
N LEU A 606 0.54 22.32 8.74
CA LEU A 606 -0.05 21.48 9.81
C LEU A 606 1.01 20.57 10.46
N ASP A 607 1.93 20.00 9.67
CA ASP A 607 3.04 19.19 10.16
C ASP A 607 4.09 20.02 10.91
N ALA A 608 4.33 21.27 10.52
CA ALA A 608 5.16 22.20 11.28
C ALA A 608 4.54 22.54 12.65
N LEU A 609 3.27 22.92 12.67
CA LEU A 609 2.54 23.32 13.89
C LEU A 609 2.35 22.16 14.88
N SER A 610 2.23 20.93 14.38
CA SER A 610 2.10 19.72 15.21
C SER A 610 3.44 19.04 15.56
N GLY A 611 4.57 19.56 15.08
CA GLY A 611 5.90 18.98 15.32
C GLY A 611 6.13 17.63 14.64
N ARG A 612 5.52 17.43 13.47
CA ARG A 612 5.50 16.18 12.67
C ARG A 612 6.28 16.25 11.36
N LEU A 613 6.99 17.35 11.08
CA LEU A 613 7.84 17.50 9.89
C LEU A 613 8.81 16.33 9.70
N SER A 614 9.01 15.95 8.44
CA SER A 614 9.99 14.93 8.05
C SER A 614 11.43 15.34 8.45
N PRO A 615 12.31 14.42 8.87
CA PRO A 615 13.69 14.73 9.27
C PRO A 615 14.52 15.44 8.19
N ASN A 616 14.17 15.29 6.92
CA ASN A 616 14.83 15.94 5.78
C ASN A 616 14.40 17.41 5.58
N ALA A 617 13.48 17.93 6.38
CA ALA A 617 12.95 19.29 6.25
C ALA A 617 13.37 20.15 7.45
N THR A 618 14.15 21.20 7.21
CA THR A 618 14.56 22.14 8.26
C THR A 618 13.48 23.20 8.46
N MET A 619 13.15 23.48 9.73
CA MET A 619 12.20 24.52 10.12
C MET A 619 12.93 25.64 10.85
N SER A 620 12.82 26.87 10.34
CA SER A 620 13.05 28.09 11.11
C SER A 620 11.71 28.67 11.57
N GLY A 621 11.74 29.50 12.61
CA GLY A 621 10.56 30.03 13.29
C GLY A 621 10.31 29.42 14.68
N ASN A 622 9.23 29.87 15.33
CA ASN A 622 8.85 29.43 16.68
C ASN A 622 7.36 29.04 16.71
N VAL A 623 7.04 27.94 17.39
CA VAL A 623 5.66 27.62 17.78
C VAL A 623 5.62 27.62 19.31
N PHE A 624 4.65 28.32 19.90
CA PHE A 624 4.46 28.45 21.34
C PHE A 624 3.13 27.81 21.77
N LEU A 625 2.98 27.55 23.06
CA LEU A 625 1.92 26.73 23.66
C LEU A 625 1.86 27.17 25.15
N ASN A 626 0.90 28.01 25.57
CA ASN A 626 0.97 28.87 26.80
C ASN A 626 2.18 29.81 26.78
N GLY A 627 2.49 30.45 25.64
CA GLY A 627 3.70 31.28 25.50
C GLY A 627 5.04 30.53 25.61
N LYS A 628 5.04 29.26 26.04
CA LYS A 628 6.19 28.35 26.11
C LYS A 628 6.41 27.69 24.75
N LYS A 629 7.62 27.72 24.22
CA LYS A 629 7.95 27.08 22.93
C LYS A 629 7.59 25.59 22.96
N ILE A 630 6.96 25.07 21.89
CA ILE A 630 6.62 23.64 21.76
C ILE A 630 7.90 22.82 21.82
N SER A 631 8.05 22.11 22.93
CA SER A 631 8.86 20.88 22.97
C SER A 631 8.05 19.76 22.33
N THR A 632 8.73 18.87 21.62
CA THR A 632 8.13 17.82 20.76
C THR A 632 7.34 16.73 21.51
N ASP A 633 7.04 16.88 22.80
CA ASP A 633 6.41 15.87 23.68
C ASP A 633 5.12 16.33 24.39
N CYS A 634 4.43 17.37 23.87
CA CYS A 634 3.11 17.73 24.37
C CYS A 634 2.06 16.63 24.08
N ARG A 635 1.10 16.44 25.00
CA ARG A 635 0.00 15.45 24.90
C ARG A 635 -1.37 16.08 24.62
N ASP A 636 -1.42 17.40 24.61
CA ASP A 636 -2.63 18.23 24.60
C ASP A 636 -3.01 18.66 23.16
N VAL A 637 -2.17 18.28 22.19
CA VAL A 637 -2.36 18.40 20.74
C VAL A 637 -2.74 17.04 20.16
N SER A 638 -3.69 17.01 19.23
CA SER A 638 -4.10 15.82 18.46
C SER A 638 -4.18 16.15 16.97
N TYR A 639 -4.03 15.13 16.10
CA TYR A 639 -3.90 15.32 14.64
C TYR A 639 -4.61 14.19 13.90
N VAL A 640 -5.56 14.52 13.03
CA VAL A 640 -6.24 13.58 12.13
C VAL A 640 -5.55 13.57 10.76
N THR A 641 -5.01 12.42 10.35
CA THR A 641 -4.32 12.21 9.06
C THR A 641 -5.26 12.26 7.87
N GLN A 642 -4.75 12.49 6.66
CA GLN A 642 -5.55 12.38 5.42
C GLN A 642 -6.10 10.95 5.23
N GLU A 643 -5.27 9.92 5.47
CA GLU A 643 -5.67 8.52 5.43
C GLU A 643 -6.28 7.99 6.75
N ASP A 644 -7.30 7.14 6.62
CA ASP A 644 -8.11 6.55 7.69
C ASP A 644 -7.78 5.06 7.93
N VAL A 645 -6.68 4.79 8.63
CA VAL A 645 -6.18 3.41 8.89
C VAL A 645 -6.77 2.82 10.18
N PHE A 646 -7.50 1.70 10.08
CA PHE A 646 -8.13 1.01 11.23
C PHE A 646 -8.04 -0.53 11.15
N LEU A 647 -8.19 -1.19 12.30
CA LEU A 647 -8.43 -2.64 12.37
C LEU A 647 -9.86 -2.98 11.94
N GLY A 648 -10.03 -3.46 10.70
CA GLY A 648 -11.35 -3.73 10.11
C GLY A 648 -12.21 -4.80 10.78
N THR A 649 -11.61 -5.63 11.65
CA THR A 649 -12.26 -6.68 12.46
C THR A 649 -13.06 -6.13 13.65
N LEU A 650 -12.75 -4.90 14.09
CA LEU A 650 -13.37 -4.24 15.23
C LEU A 650 -14.63 -3.47 14.81
N THR A 651 -15.54 -3.27 15.77
CA THR A 651 -16.66 -2.34 15.63
C THR A 651 -16.25 -0.90 15.93
N VAL A 652 -17.09 0.05 15.51
CA VAL A 652 -16.98 1.48 15.84
C VAL A 652 -16.87 1.68 17.36
N ARG A 653 -17.79 1.10 18.13
CA ARG A 653 -17.81 1.17 19.60
C ARG A 653 -16.60 0.53 20.25
N GLU A 654 -16.18 -0.67 19.82
CA GLU A 654 -14.98 -1.33 20.37
C GLU A 654 -13.73 -0.48 20.12
N THR A 655 -13.57 0.09 18.93
CA THR A 655 -12.40 0.90 18.56
C THR A 655 -12.30 2.15 19.44
N LEU A 656 -13.43 2.84 19.68
CA LEU A 656 -13.47 3.98 20.60
C LEU A 656 -13.27 3.56 22.05
N ALA A 657 -13.85 2.44 22.49
CA ALA A 657 -13.60 1.89 23.82
C ALA A 657 -12.12 1.56 24.05
N TYR A 658 -11.42 0.97 23.09
CA TYR A 658 -9.97 0.74 23.19
C TYR A 658 -9.18 2.06 23.27
N SER A 659 -9.51 3.06 22.44
CA SER A 659 -8.89 4.40 22.51
C SER A 659 -9.11 5.06 23.88
N ALA A 660 -10.34 5.05 24.40
CA ALA A 660 -10.70 5.52 25.73
C ALA A 660 -9.95 4.77 26.84
N HIS A 661 -9.80 3.44 26.74
CA HIS A 661 -9.08 2.66 27.76
C HIS A 661 -7.59 3.00 27.82
N LEU A 662 -6.95 3.26 26.66
CA LEU A 662 -5.54 3.62 26.54
C LEU A 662 -5.23 5.10 26.85
N ARG A 663 -6.03 6.04 26.34
CA ARG A 663 -5.72 7.48 26.40
C ARG A 663 -6.22 8.16 27.69
N LEU A 664 -7.48 7.91 28.10
CA LEU A 664 -8.10 8.55 29.27
C LEU A 664 -7.45 8.09 30.60
N PRO A 665 -7.54 8.88 31.69
CA PRO A 665 -6.89 8.61 32.97
C PRO A 665 -7.08 7.20 33.56
N THR A 666 -6.12 6.78 34.40
CA THR A 666 -6.19 5.49 35.11
C THR A 666 -7.28 5.46 36.17
N LYS A 667 -7.51 6.58 36.88
CA LYS A 667 -8.51 6.76 37.95
C LYS A 667 -9.97 6.61 37.48
N MET A 668 -10.27 6.99 36.24
CA MET A 668 -11.62 6.99 35.67
C MET A 668 -12.16 5.56 35.58
N THR A 669 -13.36 5.31 36.08
CA THR A 669 -13.96 3.96 36.11
C THR A 669 -14.33 3.49 34.71
N LYS A 670 -14.63 2.19 34.58
CA LYS A 670 -15.05 1.62 33.30
C LYS A 670 -16.41 2.16 32.84
N VAL A 671 -17.29 2.54 33.77
CA VAL A 671 -18.62 3.10 33.45
C VAL A 671 -18.45 4.49 32.85
N GLU A 672 -17.77 5.40 33.55
CA GLU A 672 -17.40 6.74 33.05
C GLU A 672 -16.68 6.69 31.69
N LYS A 673 -15.74 5.75 31.52
CA LYS A 673 -15.04 5.58 30.23
C LYS A 673 -15.95 5.13 29.10
N ASN A 674 -16.95 4.30 29.38
CA ASN A 674 -17.96 3.91 28.40
C ASN A 674 -18.93 5.07 28.11
N GLU A 675 -19.30 5.86 29.12
CA GLU A 675 -20.15 7.05 28.95
C GLU A 675 -19.49 8.08 28.03
N VAL A 676 -18.18 8.35 28.19
CA VAL A 676 -17.43 9.19 27.25
C VAL A 676 -17.42 8.62 25.82
N VAL A 677 -17.38 7.29 25.67
CA VAL A 677 -17.48 6.62 24.35
C VAL A 677 -18.84 6.85 23.71
N GLU A 678 -19.95 6.59 24.43
CA GLU A 678 -21.30 6.81 23.91
C GLU A 678 -21.57 8.30 23.61
N ASN A 679 -21.12 9.21 24.48
CA ASN A 679 -21.22 10.65 24.27
C ASN A 679 -20.40 11.10 23.03
N THR A 680 -19.26 10.48 22.76
CA THR A 680 -18.46 10.74 21.53
C THR A 680 -19.14 10.18 20.28
N ILE A 681 -19.73 8.99 20.37
CA ILE A 681 -20.54 8.37 19.29
C ILE A 681 -21.76 9.23 18.97
N ALA A 682 -22.42 9.79 19.98
CA ALA A 682 -23.54 10.71 19.84
C ALA A 682 -23.13 12.05 19.21
N LYS A 683 -22.09 12.72 19.74
CA LYS A 683 -21.56 13.99 19.20
C LYS A 683 -21.19 13.91 17.71
N MET A 684 -20.79 12.73 17.22
CA MET A 684 -20.39 12.50 15.84
C MET A 684 -21.43 11.73 15.00
N GLY A 685 -22.64 11.49 15.53
CA GLY A 685 -23.75 10.88 14.78
C GLY A 685 -23.47 9.47 14.26
N LEU A 686 -22.77 8.64 15.05
CA LEU A 686 -22.37 7.27 14.69
C LEU A 686 -23.18 6.19 15.41
N GLN A 687 -24.34 6.53 15.99
CA GLN A 687 -25.17 5.61 16.79
C GLN A 687 -25.62 4.38 15.98
N ASP A 688 -26.17 4.58 14.77
CA ASP A 688 -26.66 3.50 13.89
C ASP A 688 -25.56 2.50 13.54
N CYS A 689 -24.34 2.99 13.25
CA CYS A 689 -23.20 2.15 12.89
C CYS A 689 -22.38 1.67 14.09
N ALA A 690 -22.77 1.99 15.34
CA ALA A 690 -21.91 1.80 16.51
C ALA A 690 -21.52 0.33 16.78
N GLN A 691 -22.42 -0.63 16.47
CA GLN A 691 -22.13 -2.08 16.54
C GLN A 691 -21.64 -2.67 15.21
N THR A 692 -21.53 -1.87 14.15
CA THR A 692 -21.09 -2.34 12.82
C THR A 692 -19.56 -2.45 12.78
N ARG A 693 -19.04 -3.52 12.17
CA ARG A 693 -17.59 -3.68 11.94
C ARG A 693 -17.10 -2.64 10.93
N ILE A 694 -15.90 -2.10 11.16
CA ILE A 694 -15.30 -1.08 10.29
C ILE A 694 -15.02 -1.64 8.88
N GLY A 695 -14.79 -2.96 8.79
CA GLY A 695 -14.62 -3.69 7.54
C GLY A 695 -13.18 -3.66 7.02
N ASN A 696 -12.66 -4.85 6.74
CA ASN A 696 -11.43 -5.09 6.00
C ASN A 696 -11.78 -5.49 4.54
N TRP A 697 -10.81 -6.03 3.80
CA TRP A 697 -11.03 -6.48 2.42
C TRP A 697 -11.95 -7.70 2.29
N HIS A 698 -12.08 -8.53 3.33
CA HIS A 698 -13.00 -9.69 3.34
C HIS A 698 -14.46 -9.27 3.52
N PHE A 699 -14.73 -8.24 4.33
CA PHE A 699 -16.08 -7.90 4.78
C PHE A 699 -16.37 -6.41 4.64
N ARG A 700 -17.37 -6.07 3.81
CA ARG A 700 -17.90 -4.70 3.69
C ARG A 700 -18.40 -4.20 5.06
N GLY A 701 -17.74 -3.17 5.57
CA GLY A 701 -18.12 -2.47 6.81
C GLY A 701 -18.75 -1.11 6.56
N ILE A 702 -18.50 -0.19 7.50
CA ILE A 702 -19.01 1.20 7.48
C ILE A 702 -18.49 2.00 6.27
N SER A 703 -19.25 3.00 5.86
CA SER A 703 -18.95 3.91 4.72
C SER A 703 -17.76 4.83 4.99
N THR A 704 -17.18 5.41 3.94
CA THR A 704 -16.06 6.36 4.05
C THR A 704 -16.37 7.55 4.96
N GLY A 705 -17.59 8.10 4.91
CA GLY A 705 -18.02 9.17 5.81
C GLY A 705 -18.16 8.75 7.28
N GLU A 706 -18.50 7.50 7.55
CA GLU A 706 -18.49 6.93 8.91
C GLU A 706 -17.06 6.63 9.38
N LYS A 707 -16.18 6.14 8.50
CA LYS A 707 -14.73 5.98 8.77
C LYS A 707 -14.10 7.32 9.12
N ARG A 708 -14.41 8.39 8.38
CA ARG A 708 -13.87 9.73 8.62
C ARG A 708 -14.32 10.31 9.96
N ARG A 709 -15.61 10.20 10.26
CA ARG A 709 -16.18 10.59 11.55
C ARG A 709 -15.59 9.77 12.71
N LEU A 710 -15.35 8.46 12.54
CA LEU A 710 -14.66 7.62 13.52
C LEU A 710 -13.19 8.05 13.73
N SER A 711 -12.48 8.41 12.66
CA SER A 711 -11.10 8.94 12.73
C SER A 711 -11.02 10.15 13.64
N ILE A 712 -11.97 11.07 13.46
CA ILE A 712 -12.15 12.28 14.25
C ILE A 712 -12.55 11.94 15.71
N CYS A 713 -13.46 10.98 15.93
CA CYS A 713 -13.83 10.50 17.27
C CYS A 713 -12.62 10.00 18.10
N ILE A 714 -11.70 9.27 17.49
CA ILE A 714 -10.53 8.68 18.19
C ILE A 714 -9.65 9.74 18.84
N GLU A 715 -9.51 10.91 18.18
CA GLU A 715 -8.68 12.01 18.68
C GLU A 715 -9.41 12.88 19.72
N ILE A 716 -10.70 13.13 19.52
CA ILE A 716 -11.52 13.94 20.44
C ILE A 716 -11.73 13.24 21.79
N ILE A 717 -11.62 11.91 21.85
CA ILE A 717 -11.86 11.13 23.08
C ILE A 717 -10.95 11.51 24.25
N THR A 718 -9.83 12.21 23.98
CA THR A 718 -8.95 12.79 25.00
C THR A 718 -9.32 14.19 25.48
N GLN A 719 -10.32 14.82 24.86
CA GLN A 719 -10.62 16.24 25.00
C GLN A 719 -9.37 17.13 24.80
N PRO A 720 -8.62 16.97 23.68
CA PRO A 720 -7.38 17.72 23.45
C PRO A 720 -7.65 19.23 23.33
N HIS A 721 -6.72 20.06 23.81
CA HIS A 721 -6.85 21.51 23.69
C HIS A 721 -6.60 22.00 22.25
N VAL A 722 -5.83 21.26 21.44
CA VAL A 722 -5.62 21.55 20.01
C VAL A 722 -5.94 20.31 19.16
N LEU A 723 -6.72 20.50 18.10
CA LEU A 723 -7.06 19.48 17.11
C LEU A 723 -6.72 19.96 15.69
N PHE A 724 -5.70 19.35 15.08
CA PHE A 724 -5.35 19.52 13.67
C PHE A 724 -6.06 18.46 12.81
N LEU A 725 -6.52 18.82 11.61
CA LEU A 725 -7.05 17.86 10.62
C LEU A 725 -6.55 18.18 9.21
N ASP A 726 -5.94 17.20 8.54
CA ASP A 726 -5.59 17.35 7.11
C ASP A 726 -6.71 16.80 6.22
N GLU A 727 -7.34 17.68 5.45
CA GLU A 727 -8.44 17.44 4.50
C GLU A 727 -9.58 16.54 5.06
N PRO A 728 -10.34 16.99 6.08
CA PRO A 728 -11.40 16.20 6.70
C PRO A 728 -12.62 15.96 5.79
N THR A 729 -12.80 16.76 4.72
CA THR A 729 -13.89 16.62 3.74
C THR A 729 -13.51 15.87 2.46
N SER A 730 -12.27 15.39 2.35
CA SER A 730 -11.81 14.65 1.16
C SER A 730 -12.60 13.36 0.96
N SER A 731 -12.98 13.07 -0.30
CA SER A 731 -13.76 11.88 -0.70
C SER A 731 -15.11 11.69 0.01
N LEU A 732 -15.72 12.76 0.53
CA LEU A 732 -17.04 12.74 1.18
C LEU A 732 -18.15 13.31 0.30
N ASP A 733 -19.39 12.87 0.53
CA ASP A 733 -20.57 13.52 -0.04
C ASP A 733 -20.92 14.85 0.66
N SER A 734 -21.71 15.71 0.03
CA SER A 734 -22.07 17.03 0.58
C SER A 734 -22.70 16.96 1.97
N ALA A 735 -23.53 15.97 2.25
CA ALA A 735 -24.19 15.83 3.56
C ALA A 735 -23.20 15.32 4.61
N SER A 736 -22.37 14.32 4.27
CA SER A 736 -21.29 13.86 5.16
C SER A 736 -20.26 14.96 5.46
N ALA A 737 -19.85 15.74 4.46
CA ALA A 737 -18.91 16.85 4.63
C ALA A 737 -19.50 17.98 5.50
N PHE A 738 -20.76 18.34 5.27
CA PHE A 738 -21.50 19.30 6.10
C PHE A 738 -21.58 18.83 7.55
N PHE A 739 -21.97 17.57 7.79
CA PHE A 739 -22.04 17.01 9.14
C PHE A 739 -20.68 17.01 9.83
N VAL A 740 -19.60 16.63 9.14
CA VAL A 740 -18.23 16.59 9.69
C VAL A 740 -17.79 17.98 10.16
N ILE A 741 -17.96 19.02 9.33
CA ILE A 741 -17.57 20.39 9.71
C ILE A 741 -18.49 20.98 10.79
N TRP A 742 -19.80 20.74 10.72
CA TRP A 742 -20.75 21.13 11.77
C TRP A 742 -20.37 20.54 13.14
N ALA A 743 -20.03 19.25 13.17
CA ALA A 743 -19.57 18.61 14.40
C ALA A 743 -18.25 19.22 14.90
N LEU A 744 -17.27 19.44 14.02
CA LEU A 744 -15.98 20.06 14.38
C LEU A 744 -16.15 21.48 14.95
N ARG A 745 -17.13 22.25 14.46
CA ARG A 745 -17.48 23.56 15.03
C ARG A 745 -18.01 23.44 16.47
N ASN A 746 -18.91 22.48 16.72
CA ASN A 746 -19.39 22.19 18.09
C ASN A 746 -18.24 21.74 19.01
N ILE A 747 -17.26 20.99 18.47
CA ILE A 747 -16.07 20.52 19.18
C ILE A 747 -15.10 21.67 19.51
N ALA A 748 -15.04 22.72 18.67
CA ALA A 748 -14.34 23.97 18.99
C ALA A 748 -15.04 24.71 20.14
N HIS A 749 -16.37 24.91 20.05
CA HIS A 749 -17.17 25.58 21.08
C HIS A 749 -17.10 24.92 22.48
N ASP A 750 -16.78 23.62 22.58
CA ASP A 750 -16.37 22.94 23.84
C ASP A 750 -15.02 23.47 24.43
N GLY A 751 -14.50 24.64 24.04
CA GLY A 751 -13.24 25.21 24.56
C GLY A 751 -11.95 24.68 23.93
N LYS A 752 -12.00 24.20 22.68
CA LYS A 752 -10.84 23.66 21.96
C LYS A 752 -10.41 24.57 20.81
N ILE A 753 -9.15 24.45 20.40
CA ILE A 753 -8.61 25.04 19.17
C ILE A 753 -8.76 24.00 18.06
N VAL A 754 -9.47 24.33 16.97
CA VAL A 754 -9.64 23.41 15.82
C VAL A 754 -9.10 24.06 14.55
N ILE A 755 -8.13 23.42 13.91
CA ILE A 755 -7.48 23.91 12.68
C ILE A 755 -7.53 22.81 11.63
N CYS A 756 -8.10 23.09 10.46
CA CYS A 756 -8.24 22.08 9.40
C CYS A 756 -7.88 22.60 8.01
N SER A 757 -7.17 21.81 7.21
CA SER A 757 -6.96 22.12 5.79
C SER A 757 -8.18 21.71 4.98
N ILE A 758 -8.62 22.54 4.04
CA ILE A 758 -9.76 22.23 3.16
C ILE A 758 -9.43 22.70 1.74
N HIS A 759 -9.67 21.82 0.77
CA HIS A 759 -9.39 22.13 -0.64
C HIS A 759 -10.51 22.96 -1.30
N GLN A 760 -11.77 22.51 -1.22
CA GLN A 760 -12.96 23.19 -1.77
C GLN A 760 -14.18 22.88 -0.87
N PRO A 761 -14.69 23.83 -0.06
CA PRO A 761 -15.98 23.69 0.60
C PRO A 761 -17.11 24.32 -0.22
N SER A 762 -18.34 23.80 -0.06
CA SER A 762 -19.55 24.52 -0.45
C SER A 762 -19.73 25.77 0.42
N SER A 763 -20.56 26.71 -0.01
CA SER A 763 -20.80 27.96 0.73
C SER A 763 -21.32 27.72 2.15
N ASP A 764 -22.22 26.74 2.33
CA ASP A 764 -22.78 26.37 3.64
C ASP A 764 -21.72 25.82 4.60
N VAL A 765 -20.77 25.05 4.06
CA VAL A 765 -19.64 24.51 4.82
C VAL A 765 -18.61 25.60 5.12
N PHE A 766 -18.41 26.54 4.19
CA PHE A 766 -17.53 27.69 4.41
C PHE A 766 -18.03 28.61 5.54
N ASN A 767 -19.35 28.79 5.64
CA ASN A 767 -20.00 29.60 6.67
C ASN A 767 -19.85 29.06 8.11
N PHE A 768 -19.29 27.86 8.30
CA PHE A 768 -18.95 27.31 9.62
C PHE A 768 -17.58 27.73 10.15
N PHE A 769 -16.70 28.33 9.32
CA PHE A 769 -15.38 28.77 9.77
C PHE A 769 -15.43 30.19 10.33
N ASP A 770 -14.80 30.36 11.48
CA ASP A 770 -14.63 31.68 12.09
C ASP A 770 -13.41 32.35 11.47
N ASP A 771 -12.29 31.62 11.33
CA ASP A 771 -11.01 32.10 10.80
C ASP A 771 -10.61 31.40 9.48
N LEU A 772 -9.97 32.16 8.58
CA LEU A 772 -9.46 31.68 7.29
C LEU A 772 -7.99 32.05 7.09
N VAL A 773 -7.20 31.07 6.67
CA VAL A 773 -5.82 31.22 6.23
C VAL A 773 -5.72 30.80 4.76
N LEU A 774 -5.36 31.73 3.87
CA LEU A 774 -5.15 31.46 2.44
C LEU A 774 -3.64 31.45 2.13
N LEU A 775 -3.12 30.31 1.69
CA LEU A 775 -1.73 30.15 1.24
C LEU A 775 -1.62 30.04 -0.28
N SER A 776 -0.64 30.71 -0.89
CA SER A 776 -0.23 30.46 -2.27
C SER A 776 1.30 30.46 -2.39
N GLY A 777 1.86 29.37 -2.92
CA GLY A 777 3.31 29.22 -3.11
C GLY A 777 4.16 29.30 -1.84
N GLY A 778 3.62 28.91 -0.67
CA GLY A 778 4.31 28.96 0.62
C GLY A 778 4.19 30.29 1.39
N GLU A 779 3.41 31.25 0.90
CA GLU A 779 3.19 32.57 1.52
C GLU A 779 1.71 32.82 1.87
N THR A 780 1.46 33.57 2.94
CA THR A 780 0.11 34.03 3.33
C THR A 780 -0.39 35.11 2.38
N VAL A 781 -1.52 34.82 1.73
CA VAL A 781 -2.28 35.78 0.91
C VAL A 781 -3.36 36.49 1.74
N TYR A 782 -3.92 35.80 2.74
CA TYR A 782 -4.85 36.36 3.71
C TYR A 782 -4.84 35.53 5.01
N PHE A 783 -4.94 36.19 6.16
CA PHE A 783 -5.20 35.60 7.46
C PHE A 783 -6.16 36.55 8.22
N GLY A 784 -7.27 36.03 8.72
CA GLY A 784 -8.31 36.82 9.39
C GLY A 784 -9.67 36.12 9.37
N GLU A 785 -10.74 36.82 9.75
CA GLU A 785 -12.08 36.21 9.82
C GLU A 785 -12.60 35.79 8.43
N ALA A 786 -13.14 34.58 8.31
CA ALA A 786 -13.54 33.99 7.02
C ALA A 786 -14.57 34.84 6.25
N LYS A 787 -15.46 35.54 6.97
CA LYS A 787 -16.46 36.46 6.41
C LYS A 787 -15.82 37.70 5.77
N MET A 788 -14.74 38.21 6.35
CA MET A 788 -14.09 39.46 5.92
C MET A 788 -13.21 39.27 4.67
N ALA A 789 -12.86 38.02 4.33
CA ALA A 789 -12.13 37.70 3.11
C ALA A 789 -12.84 38.21 1.83
N VAL A 790 -14.18 38.15 1.76
CA VAL A 790 -14.93 38.66 0.59
C VAL A 790 -14.70 40.17 0.40
N LYS A 791 -14.70 40.94 1.50
CA LYS A 791 -14.40 42.37 1.50
C LYS A 791 -12.95 42.62 1.08
N PHE A 792 -11.99 41.91 1.67
CA PHE A 792 -10.56 42.04 1.32
C PHE A 792 -10.29 41.83 -0.18
N PHE A 793 -10.90 40.82 -0.81
CA PHE A 793 -10.76 40.58 -2.25
C PHE A 793 -11.44 41.66 -3.10
N ALA A 794 -12.61 42.18 -2.68
CA ALA A 794 -13.24 43.31 -3.35
C ALA A 794 -12.41 44.59 -3.25
N ASP A 795 -11.91 44.93 -2.05
CA ASP A 795 -11.00 46.07 -1.80
C ASP A 795 -9.71 45.93 -2.62
N ALA A 796 -9.24 44.70 -2.88
CA ALA A 796 -8.07 44.40 -3.72
C ALA A 796 -8.32 44.56 -5.23
N GLY A 797 -9.55 44.87 -5.68
CA GLY A 797 -9.90 45.00 -7.09
C GLY A 797 -10.42 43.70 -7.74
N PHE A 798 -10.67 42.65 -6.94
CA PHE A 798 -11.14 41.34 -7.40
C PHE A 798 -12.46 40.94 -6.69
N PRO A 799 -13.57 41.68 -6.92
CA PRO A 799 -14.85 41.43 -6.25
C PRO A 799 -15.49 40.10 -6.67
N CYS A 800 -16.13 39.42 -5.71
CA CYS A 800 -16.80 38.14 -5.96
C CYS A 800 -18.12 38.32 -6.74
N PRO A 801 -18.34 37.59 -7.85
CA PRO A 801 -19.62 37.60 -8.57
C PRO A 801 -20.80 37.08 -7.72
N THR A 802 -21.96 37.73 -7.82
CA THR A 802 -23.15 37.55 -6.96
C THR A 802 -23.81 36.16 -6.98
N ARG A 803 -23.37 35.24 -7.84
CA ARG A 803 -23.88 33.85 -7.95
C ARG A 803 -22.77 32.80 -7.84
N LYS A 804 -21.65 33.15 -7.21
CA LYS A 804 -20.47 32.30 -7.12
C LYS A 804 -20.07 32.00 -5.67
N ASN A 805 -19.71 30.75 -5.42
CA ASN A 805 -19.11 30.29 -4.16
C ASN A 805 -17.79 31.05 -3.87
N PRO A 806 -17.65 31.78 -2.73
CA PRO A 806 -16.47 32.60 -2.48
C PRO A 806 -15.12 31.85 -2.39
N PRO A 807 -15.02 30.65 -1.77
CA PRO A 807 -13.80 29.84 -1.83
C PRO A 807 -13.32 29.52 -3.25
N ASP A 808 -14.23 29.18 -4.18
CA ASP A 808 -13.92 28.98 -5.61
C ASP A 808 -13.49 30.29 -6.31
N HIS A 809 -13.67 31.43 -5.67
CA HIS A 809 -13.12 32.70 -6.11
C HIS A 809 -11.71 32.94 -5.59
N PHE A 810 -11.51 32.79 -4.28
CA PHE A 810 -10.20 32.95 -3.66
C PHE A 810 -9.18 31.99 -4.31
N LEU A 811 -9.53 30.71 -4.47
CA LEU A 811 -8.67 29.70 -5.09
C LEU A 811 -8.35 30.01 -6.56
N ARG A 812 -9.31 30.52 -7.33
CA ARG A 812 -9.09 30.92 -8.74
C ARG A 812 -8.15 32.12 -8.86
N CYS A 813 -8.24 33.09 -7.96
CA CYS A 813 -7.39 34.30 -8.00
C CYS A 813 -5.94 34.08 -7.53
N ILE A 814 -5.63 32.92 -6.93
CA ILE A 814 -4.30 32.63 -6.35
C ILE A 814 -3.59 31.41 -6.96
N SER A 815 -4.15 30.81 -8.02
CA SER A 815 -3.65 29.60 -8.69
C SER A 815 -3.24 29.93 -10.13
N SER A 816 -1.93 30.06 -10.37
CA SER A 816 -1.34 30.34 -11.69
C SER A 816 -1.40 29.16 -12.66
N ASP A 817 -1.99 28.02 -12.28
CA ASP A 817 -2.30 26.93 -13.20
C ASP A 817 -3.43 27.29 -14.17
N PHE A 818 -4.38 28.14 -13.76
CA PHE A 818 -5.45 28.61 -14.66
C PHE A 818 -4.91 29.40 -15.86
N ASP A 819 -3.84 30.19 -15.70
CA ASP A 819 -3.24 31.00 -16.78
C ASP A 819 -2.79 30.10 -17.96
N LYS A 820 -2.23 28.93 -17.66
CA LYS A 820 -1.81 27.93 -18.65
C LYS A 820 -3.00 27.41 -19.46
N ILE A 821 -4.15 27.23 -18.81
CA ILE A 821 -5.40 26.80 -19.45
C ILE A 821 -5.91 27.91 -20.37
N TYR A 822 -5.90 29.18 -19.94
CA TYR A 822 -6.30 30.31 -20.79
C TYR A 822 -5.35 30.54 -21.98
N ALA A 823 -4.05 30.30 -21.82
CA ALA A 823 -3.09 30.33 -22.94
C ALA A 823 -3.41 29.24 -23.98
N THR A 824 -3.59 27.99 -23.54
CA THR A 824 -3.97 26.86 -24.41
C THR A 824 -5.32 27.11 -25.12
N LEU A 825 -6.28 27.72 -24.41
CA LEU A 825 -7.58 28.11 -24.97
C LEU A 825 -7.46 29.21 -26.04
N LYS A 826 -6.67 30.27 -25.82
CA LYS A 826 -6.42 31.31 -26.84
C LYS A 826 -5.77 30.74 -28.10
N GLN A 827 -4.96 29.69 -27.95
CA GLN A 827 -4.32 29.00 -29.07
C GLN A 827 -5.29 28.11 -29.86
N SER A 828 -6.35 27.60 -29.20
CA SER A 828 -7.36 26.70 -29.79
C SER A 828 -8.61 27.43 -30.33
N LEU A 829 -8.99 28.57 -29.73
CA LEU A 829 -10.22 29.30 -30.04
C LEU A 829 -9.94 30.67 -30.68
N LYS A 830 -9.52 30.66 -31.96
CA LYS A 830 -9.24 31.91 -32.72
C LYS A 830 -10.46 32.82 -32.96
N ASN A 831 -11.69 32.33 -32.77
CA ASN A 831 -12.91 32.97 -33.26
C ASN A 831 -13.95 33.34 -32.17
N TYR A 832 -13.57 33.48 -30.90
CA TYR A 832 -14.52 33.86 -29.85
C TYR A 832 -13.94 34.87 -28.84
N GLU A 833 -14.01 36.15 -29.19
CA GLU A 833 -13.83 37.23 -28.22
C GLU A 833 -14.97 37.22 -27.21
N THR A 834 -14.65 36.87 -25.96
CA THR A 834 -15.54 37.07 -24.81
C THR A 834 -14.81 37.88 -23.75
N SER A 835 -15.45 38.95 -23.29
CA SER A 835 -14.85 39.98 -22.43
C SER A 835 -14.67 39.50 -20.98
N SER A 836 -13.62 38.71 -20.73
CA SER A 836 -13.12 38.48 -19.37
C SER A 836 -12.49 39.76 -18.82
N PRO A 837 -12.84 40.21 -17.59
CA PRO A 837 -12.21 41.39 -16.99
C PRO A 837 -10.75 41.12 -16.60
N THR A 838 -9.95 42.18 -16.72
CA THR A 838 -8.50 42.32 -16.45
C THR A 838 -7.52 41.54 -17.34
N ASN A 839 -6.54 42.26 -17.90
CA ASN A 839 -5.42 41.72 -18.68
C ASN A 839 -4.19 41.38 -17.80
N LEU A 840 -4.40 41.08 -16.52
CA LEU A 840 -3.34 40.85 -15.54
C LEU A 840 -3.03 39.34 -15.41
N THR A 841 -1.75 39.01 -15.24
CA THR A 841 -1.32 37.62 -15.00
C THR A 841 -1.51 37.22 -13.54
N THR A 842 -1.76 35.94 -13.25
CA THR A 842 -2.07 35.50 -11.88
C THR A 842 -0.90 35.66 -10.91
N GLU A 843 0.36 35.65 -11.37
CA GLU A 843 1.51 36.00 -10.50
C GLU A 843 1.52 37.50 -10.13
N GLN A 844 1.07 38.41 -11.02
CA GLN A 844 0.86 39.81 -10.67
C GLN A 844 -0.29 39.96 -9.66
N VAL A 845 -1.42 39.29 -9.89
CA VAL A 845 -2.57 39.27 -8.96
C VAL A 845 -2.15 38.78 -7.57
N LYS A 846 -1.39 37.68 -7.50
CA LYS A 846 -0.83 37.12 -6.27
C LYS A 846 0.10 38.13 -5.57
N ALA A 847 1.02 38.76 -6.29
CA ALA A 847 1.91 39.77 -5.73
C ALA A 847 1.14 40.97 -5.15
N THR A 848 0.14 41.49 -5.86
CA THR A 848 -0.74 42.56 -5.39
C THR A 848 -1.51 42.15 -4.12
N LEU A 849 -2.06 40.94 -4.06
CA LEU A 849 -2.78 40.45 -2.89
C LEU A 849 -1.85 40.29 -1.66
N ILE A 850 -0.66 39.71 -1.83
CA ILE A 850 0.32 39.54 -0.73
C ILE A 850 0.83 40.90 -0.23
N GLN A 851 1.13 41.83 -1.13
CA GLN A 851 1.52 43.20 -0.74
C GLN A 851 0.37 43.90 -0.01
N LYS A 852 -0.86 43.82 -0.52
CA LYS A 852 -2.03 44.43 0.11
C LYS A 852 -2.34 43.81 1.47
N TYR A 853 -2.16 42.50 1.66
CA TYR A 853 -2.29 41.87 2.97
C TYR A 853 -1.25 42.41 3.96
N LYS A 854 0.04 42.46 3.59
CA LYS A 854 1.11 43.00 4.45
C LYS A 854 0.90 44.46 4.85
N CYS A 855 0.22 45.25 4.02
CA CYS A 855 -0.16 46.64 4.32
C CYS A 855 -1.56 46.81 4.96
N SER A 856 -2.32 45.74 5.14
CA SER A 856 -3.71 45.79 5.65
C SER A 856 -3.82 45.84 7.17
N GLU A 857 -4.98 46.29 7.65
CA GLU A 857 -5.38 46.25 9.07
C GLU A 857 -5.30 44.83 9.62
N PHE A 858 -5.81 43.82 8.88
CA PHE A 858 -5.77 42.41 9.26
C PHE A 858 -4.36 41.92 9.67
N SER A 859 -3.32 42.30 8.93
CA SER A 859 -1.94 41.91 9.24
C SER A 859 -1.36 42.66 10.45
N ARG A 860 -1.88 43.86 10.76
CA ARG A 860 -1.50 44.63 11.96
C ARG A 860 -2.20 44.07 13.20
N ASP A 861 -3.46 43.72 13.09
CA ASP A 861 -4.26 43.15 14.18
C ASP A 861 -3.76 41.75 14.57
N ALA A 862 -3.43 40.91 13.58
CA ALA A 862 -2.79 39.62 13.85
C ALA A 862 -1.45 39.79 14.59
N ALA A 863 -0.61 40.74 14.17
CA ALA A 863 0.65 41.05 14.85
C ALA A 863 0.46 41.66 16.25
N LYS A 864 -0.66 42.35 16.51
CA LYS A 864 -1.03 42.87 17.84
C LYS A 864 -1.40 41.72 18.79
N ILE A 865 -2.29 40.82 18.37
CA ILE A 865 -2.75 39.68 19.18
C ILE A 865 -1.58 38.74 19.53
N ILE A 866 -0.66 38.48 18.59
CA ILE A 866 0.54 37.66 18.84
C ILE A 866 1.44 38.27 19.93
N ARG A 867 1.53 39.60 20.02
CA ARG A 867 2.28 40.31 21.07
C ARG A 867 1.56 40.28 22.42
N GLU A 868 0.24 40.42 22.43
CA GLU A 868 -0.57 40.37 23.65
C GLU A 868 -0.50 38.99 24.32
N ILE A 869 -0.58 37.90 23.55
CA ILE A 869 -0.44 36.53 24.07
C ILE A 869 0.97 36.25 24.62
N LYS A 870 2.00 36.99 24.18
CA LYS A 870 3.37 36.89 24.72
C LYS A 870 3.56 37.61 26.06
N LEU A 871 2.84 38.71 26.30
CA LEU A 871 3.03 39.57 27.47
C LEU A 871 2.39 39.01 28.75
N ASN A 872 1.31 38.23 28.62
CA ASN A 872 0.62 37.60 29.76
C ASN A 872 1.35 36.31 30.21
N ASN A 873 2.35 36.43 31.08
CA ASN A 873 3.22 35.30 31.45
C ASN A 873 3.76 35.32 32.91
N GLU A 874 2.88 35.46 33.90
CA GLU A 874 3.21 35.17 35.31
C GLU A 874 2.18 34.22 35.96
N GLU A 875 2.40 32.91 35.87
CA GLU A 875 2.10 31.95 36.96
C GLU A 875 2.67 30.55 36.67
N PRO A 876 3.29 29.85 37.64
CA PRO A 876 3.88 28.53 37.42
C PRO A 876 2.83 27.40 37.50
N CYS A 877 2.29 26.99 36.36
CA CYS A 877 1.39 25.83 36.25
C CYS A 877 1.95 24.57 36.97
N THR A 878 1.15 24.01 37.87
CA THR A 878 1.61 23.05 38.88
C THR A 878 1.89 21.63 38.38
N GLU A 879 2.90 21.03 39.03
CA GLU A 879 3.10 19.64 39.48
C GLU A 879 1.94 18.65 39.42
N SER A 880 1.25 18.50 38.28
CA SER A 880 0.15 17.55 38.13
C SER A 880 0.67 16.11 37.96
N ASN A 881 1.15 15.58 39.10
CA ASN A 881 1.38 14.20 39.50
C ASN A 881 1.75 13.18 38.40
N LYS A 882 3.04 12.83 38.32
CA LYS A 882 3.53 11.61 37.64
C LYS A 882 3.19 10.35 38.48
N GLY A 883 1.90 10.10 38.70
CA GLY A 883 1.41 8.93 39.42
C GLY A 883 1.74 7.62 38.68
N SER A 884 2.56 6.78 39.35
CA SER A 884 2.87 5.37 39.09
C SER A 884 2.97 4.92 37.62
N GLY A 885 4.20 4.79 37.12
CA GLY A 885 4.48 4.21 35.80
C GLY A 885 3.91 2.80 35.64
N ALA A 886 4.20 1.90 36.59
CA ALA A 886 3.81 0.49 36.54
C ALA A 886 2.29 0.26 36.33
N GLY A 887 1.44 0.96 37.09
CA GLY A 887 -0.02 0.83 36.96
C GLY A 887 -0.58 1.31 35.63
N ARG A 888 0.09 2.28 34.97
CA ARG A 888 -0.25 2.72 33.62
C ARG A 888 0.19 1.69 32.57
N TRP A 889 1.39 1.15 32.72
CA TRP A 889 1.97 0.16 31.80
C TRP A 889 1.14 -1.12 31.79
N TRP A 890 0.76 -1.67 32.95
CA TRP A 890 -0.07 -2.87 33.01
C TRP A 890 -1.46 -2.65 32.38
N LYS A 891 -2.09 -1.49 32.62
CA LYS A 891 -3.38 -1.12 31.99
C LYS A 891 -3.25 -1.01 30.46
N GLN A 892 -2.18 -0.41 29.96
CA GLN A 892 -1.90 -0.35 28.51
C GLN A 892 -1.67 -1.75 27.93
N LEU A 893 -0.76 -2.52 28.53
CA LEU A 893 -0.41 -3.88 28.11
C LEU A 893 -1.66 -4.79 28.03
N CYS A 894 -2.46 -4.85 29.09
CA CYS A 894 -3.65 -5.71 29.12
C CYS A 894 -4.74 -5.23 28.14
N THR A 895 -4.93 -3.92 27.98
CA THR A 895 -5.87 -3.37 26.98
C THR A 895 -5.44 -3.72 25.55
N LEU A 896 -4.16 -3.57 25.22
CA LEU A 896 -3.61 -3.93 23.91
C LEU A 896 -3.64 -5.45 23.68
N THR A 897 -3.32 -6.25 24.70
CA THR A 897 -3.36 -7.72 24.63
C THR A 897 -4.79 -8.20 24.34
N ARG A 898 -5.79 -7.63 25.04
CA ARG A 898 -7.21 -7.91 24.78
C ARG A 898 -7.66 -7.45 23.39
N ARG A 899 -7.17 -6.31 22.89
CA ARG A 899 -7.43 -5.84 21.52
C ARG A 899 -6.86 -6.79 20.48
N SER A 900 -5.59 -7.15 20.64
CA SER A 900 -4.86 -8.00 19.71
C SER A 900 -5.43 -9.42 19.69
N SER A 901 -5.67 -10.04 20.85
CA SER A 901 -6.31 -11.36 20.94
C SER A 901 -7.73 -11.37 20.31
N LEU A 902 -8.49 -10.29 20.46
CA LEU A 902 -9.81 -10.13 19.83
C LEU A 902 -9.72 -9.86 18.31
N ASN A 903 -8.64 -9.24 17.83
CA ASN A 903 -8.31 -9.14 16.40
C ASN A 903 -7.98 -10.53 15.83
N MET A 904 -7.02 -11.23 16.45
CA MET A 904 -6.53 -12.56 16.06
C MET A 904 -7.63 -13.62 16.05
N THR A 905 -8.55 -13.61 17.02
CA THR A 905 -9.69 -14.56 17.06
C THR A 905 -10.73 -14.29 15.98
N ARG A 906 -10.92 -13.02 15.58
CA ARG A 906 -11.92 -12.62 14.58
C ARG A 906 -11.40 -12.64 13.14
N ASP A 907 -10.08 -12.52 12.92
CA ASP A 907 -9.51 -12.69 11.58
C ASP A 907 -9.27 -14.17 11.26
N VAL A 908 -10.33 -14.79 10.74
CA VAL A 908 -10.33 -16.18 10.27
C VAL A 908 -9.32 -16.40 9.14
N GLY A 909 -9.01 -15.37 8.35
CA GLY A 909 -8.17 -15.47 7.16
C GLY A 909 -6.70 -15.73 7.43
N TYR A 910 -6.21 -15.51 8.65
CA TYR A 910 -4.81 -15.78 9.01
C TYR A 910 -4.66 -16.81 10.14
N TYR A 911 -5.01 -16.51 11.39
CA TYR A 911 -4.69 -17.41 12.52
C TYR A 911 -5.42 -18.76 12.43
N TRP A 912 -6.70 -18.76 12.06
CA TRP A 912 -7.48 -19.99 11.92
C TRP A 912 -7.07 -20.82 10.71
N LEU A 913 -6.88 -20.21 9.53
CA LEU A 913 -6.32 -20.92 8.38
C LEU A 913 -4.92 -21.46 8.68
N ARG A 914 -4.07 -20.73 9.41
CA ARG A 914 -2.75 -21.22 9.83
C ARG A 914 -2.85 -22.43 10.76
N ILE A 915 -3.76 -22.45 11.72
CA ILE A 915 -4.02 -23.66 12.55
C ILE A 915 -4.43 -24.84 11.66
N VAL A 916 -5.35 -24.63 10.70
CA VAL A 916 -5.77 -25.69 9.77
C VAL A 916 -4.60 -26.19 8.90
N PHE A 917 -3.76 -25.31 8.37
CA PHE A 917 -2.58 -25.71 7.59
C PHE A 917 -1.54 -26.47 8.43
N TYR A 918 -1.27 -26.04 9.67
CA TYR A 918 -0.37 -26.76 10.58
C TYR A 918 -0.93 -28.16 10.89
N ILE A 919 -2.24 -28.31 11.10
CA ILE A 919 -2.89 -29.62 11.31
C ILE A 919 -2.79 -30.51 10.05
N LEU A 920 -3.14 -29.98 8.86
CA LEU A 920 -3.06 -30.73 7.60
C LEU A 920 -1.63 -31.21 7.31
N VAL A 921 -0.64 -30.36 7.56
CA VAL A 921 0.79 -30.69 7.49
C VAL A 921 1.16 -31.76 8.52
N SER A 922 0.68 -31.68 9.75
CA SER A 922 0.99 -32.68 10.79
C SER A 922 0.35 -34.05 10.54
N VAL A 923 -0.86 -34.10 9.98
CA VAL A 923 -1.47 -35.36 9.50
C VAL A 923 -0.67 -35.91 8.31
N SER A 924 -0.24 -35.03 7.40
CA SER A 924 0.61 -35.41 6.26
C SER A 924 1.96 -36.00 6.74
N ALA A 925 2.55 -35.40 7.77
CA ALA A 925 3.81 -35.82 8.37
C ALA A 925 3.67 -37.12 9.16
N GLY A 926 2.63 -37.22 10.00
CA GLY A 926 2.33 -38.41 10.78
C GLY A 926 1.97 -39.62 9.93
N THR A 927 1.32 -39.43 8.76
CA THR A 927 1.11 -40.52 7.79
C THR A 927 2.41 -40.89 7.07
N PHE A 928 3.25 -39.93 6.68
CA PHE A 928 4.53 -40.18 6.00
C PHE A 928 5.55 -40.90 6.90
N PHE A 929 5.59 -40.54 8.19
CA PHE A 929 6.45 -41.12 9.23
C PHE A 929 5.71 -42.15 10.12
N PHE A 930 4.61 -42.74 9.63
CA PHE A 930 3.77 -43.62 10.45
C PHE A 930 4.56 -44.80 11.06
N ASN A 931 4.43 -44.95 12.39
CA ASN A 931 5.00 -46.01 13.24
C ASN A 931 6.46 -46.38 12.92
N ILE A 932 7.41 -45.53 13.29
CA ILE A 932 8.83 -45.82 13.14
C ILE A 932 9.28 -46.81 14.23
N GLY A 933 9.77 -48.00 13.86
CA GLY A 933 10.23 -49.04 14.82
C GLY A 933 11.57 -48.73 15.51
N THR A 934 12.25 -49.79 16.00
CA THR A 934 13.52 -49.74 16.76
C THR A 934 14.76 -50.22 15.99
N SER A 935 14.59 -50.73 14.76
CA SER A 935 15.72 -51.19 13.92
C SER A 935 16.76 -50.10 13.70
N ASN A 936 18.02 -50.44 13.39
CA ASN A 936 19.07 -49.44 13.12
C ASN A 936 18.69 -48.38 12.05
N ARG A 937 17.89 -48.75 11.03
CA ARG A 937 17.34 -47.79 10.03
C ARG A 937 16.41 -46.73 10.63
N ALA A 938 15.76 -47.05 11.75
CA ALA A 938 14.86 -46.15 12.46
C ALA A 938 15.57 -44.98 13.15
N ILE A 939 16.84 -45.13 13.55
CA ILE A 939 17.64 -44.04 14.14
C ILE A 939 17.70 -42.87 13.15
N SER A 940 18.09 -43.15 11.90
CA SER A 940 18.13 -42.16 10.82
C SER A 940 16.74 -41.63 10.47
N ALA A 941 15.70 -42.49 10.46
CA ALA A 941 14.34 -42.07 10.17
C ALA A 941 13.74 -41.14 11.24
N ARG A 942 14.00 -41.39 12.53
CA ARG A 942 13.62 -40.50 13.65
C ARG A 942 14.35 -39.16 13.55
N GLY A 943 15.67 -39.16 13.36
CA GLY A 943 16.44 -37.94 13.15
C GLY A 943 15.96 -37.10 11.94
N LYS A 944 15.56 -37.75 10.84
CA LYS A 944 14.92 -37.08 9.70
C LYS A 944 13.51 -36.59 9.99
N CYS A 945 12.75 -37.26 10.85
CA CYS A 945 11.43 -36.83 11.28
C CYS A 945 11.51 -35.55 12.10
N ASP A 946 12.41 -35.45 13.08
CA ASP A 946 12.58 -34.24 13.89
C ASP A 946 13.07 -33.05 13.05
N GLY A 947 14.11 -33.28 12.24
CA GLY A 947 14.63 -32.25 11.32
C GLY A 947 13.57 -31.74 10.34
N PHE A 948 12.67 -32.63 9.89
CA PHE A 948 11.49 -32.26 9.10
C PHE A 948 10.48 -31.44 9.92
N ILE A 949 10.09 -31.91 11.12
CA ILE A 949 9.11 -31.26 11.98
C ILE A 949 9.54 -29.82 12.30
N TYR A 950 10.74 -29.62 12.85
CA TYR A 950 11.20 -28.28 13.20
C TYR A 950 11.44 -27.43 11.95
N GLY A 951 12.19 -27.94 10.95
CA GLY A 951 12.52 -27.21 9.71
C GLY A 951 11.30 -26.69 8.95
N LEU A 952 10.24 -27.48 8.88
CA LEU A 952 9.00 -27.13 8.20
C LEU A 952 8.16 -26.12 9.00
N MET A 953 8.01 -26.33 10.31
CA MET A 953 7.21 -25.45 11.19
C MET A 953 7.77 -24.01 11.23
N ILE A 954 9.07 -23.86 10.96
CA ILE A 954 9.77 -22.59 10.75
C ILE A 954 9.36 -21.94 9.42
N CYS A 955 9.40 -22.68 8.31
CA CYS A 955 8.98 -22.18 7.00
C CYS A 955 7.53 -21.67 7.00
N LEU A 956 6.62 -22.38 7.69
CA LEU A 956 5.23 -21.94 7.85
C LEU A 956 5.06 -20.68 8.73
N ALA A 957 5.99 -20.40 9.64
CA ALA A 957 5.95 -19.19 10.48
C ALA A 957 6.35 -17.93 9.69
N ILE A 958 7.20 -18.05 8.65
CA ILE A 958 7.56 -16.94 7.74
C ILE A 958 6.33 -16.34 7.07
N GLY A 959 5.28 -17.14 6.82
CA GLY A 959 3.99 -16.69 6.28
C GLY A 959 3.26 -15.66 7.15
N GLY A 960 3.68 -15.42 8.40
CA GLY A 960 3.10 -14.40 9.29
C GLY A 960 3.58 -12.97 9.08
N ILE A 961 4.70 -12.78 8.37
CA ILE A 961 5.28 -11.45 8.10
C ILE A 961 4.26 -10.44 7.53
N PRO A 962 3.43 -10.78 6.52
CA PRO A 962 2.61 -9.78 5.86
C PRO A 962 1.41 -9.29 6.70
N PHE A 963 0.88 -10.11 7.61
CA PHE A 963 -0.15 -9.69 8.57
C PHE A 963 0.41 -8.63 9.54
N PHE A 964 1.65 -8.82 10.02
CA PHE A 964 2.30 -7.84 10.90
C PHE A 964 2.55 -6.49 10.20
N ILE A 965 2.64 -6.46 8.87
CA ILE A 965 2.75 -5.21 8.08
C ILE A 965 1.42 -4.42 8.07
N GLU A 966 0.26 -5.05 8.28
CA GLU A 966 -1.00 -4.33 8.47
C GLU A 966 -1.11 -3.75 9.89
N ASP A 967 -0.79 -4.56 10.91
CA ASP A 967 -0.72 -4.10 12.31
C ASP A 967 0.31 -2.97 12.51
N ILE A 968 1.46 -2.99 11.82
CA ILE A 968 2.47 -1.94 11.95
C ILE A 968 2.02 -0.59 11.35
N LYS A 969 1.11 -0.58 10.36
CA LYS A 969 0.50 0.66 9.84
C LYS A 969 -0.43 1.29 10.88
N VAL A 970 -1.25 0.48 11.55
CA VAL A 970 -2.10 0.93 12.68
C VAL A 970 -1.21 1.43 13.81
N PHE A 971 -0.16 0.68 14.19
CA PHE A 971 0.80 1.08 15.20
C PHE A 971 1.46 2.43 14.89
N ASN A 972 1.95 2.65 13.66
CA ASN A 972 2.60 3.91 13.29
C ASN A 972 1.66 5.11 13.47
N ARG A 973 0.38 4.98 13.09
CA ARG A 973 -0.64 6.01 13.35
C ARG A 973 -0.86 6.24 14.85
N GLU A 974 -1.02 5.18 15.63
CA GLU A 974 -1.25 5.26 17.08
C GLU A 974 -0.02 5.74 17.88
N ARG A 975 1.20 5.54 17.33
CA ARG A 975 2.47 6.06 17.87
C ARG A 975 2.68 7.54 17.53
N LEU A 976 2.27 8.00 16.34
CA LEU A 976 2.17 9.43 16.00
C LEU A 976 1.15 10.14 16.91
N GLY A 977 0.02 9.49 17.23
CA GLY A 977 -0.94 9.92 18.24
C GLY A 977 -0.55 9.61 19.70
N ARG A 978 0.67 9.13 19.96
CA ARG A 978 1.25 8.87 21.31
C ARG A 978 0.36 8.05 22.25
N HIS A 979 -0.39 7.08 21.74
CA HIS A 979 -1.33 6.26 22.54
C HIS A 979 -0.59 5.32 23.52
N TYR A 980 0.54 4.75 23.08
CA TYR A 980 1.40 3.85 23.84
C TYR A 980 2.82 3.78 23.22
N GLY A 981 3.81 3.29 23.96
CA GLY A 981 5.21 3.13 23.49
C GLY A 981 5.52 1.74 22.92
N GLU A 982 6.61 1.59 22.15
CA GLU A 982 6.94 0.34 21.43
C GLU A 982 6.90 -0.90 22.33
N ALA A 983 7.52 -0.87 23.50
CA ALA A 983 7.62 -2.04 24.38
C ALA A 983 6.24 -2.62 24.75
N MET A 984 5.21 -1.77 24.90
CA MET A 984 3.83 -2.23 25.14
C MET A 984 3.21 -2.87 23.90
N PHE A 985 3.56 -2.40 22.69
CA PHE A 985 3.13 -3.03 21.42
C PHE A 985 3.72 -4.44 21.29
N VAL A 986 5.05 -4.56 21.41
CA VAL A 986 5.76 -5.84 21.24
C VAL A 986 5.26 -6.87 22.24
N LEU A 987 5.18 -6.49 23.51
CA LEU A 987 4.80 -7.38 24.60
C LEU A 987 3.31 -7.77 24.53
N SER A 988 2.42 -6.84 24.15
CA SER A 988 1.00 -7.18 24.00
C SER A 988 0.73 -8.12 22.83
N ASN A 989 1.40 -7.91 21.69
CA ASN A 989 1.24 -8.78 20.53
C ASN A 989 1.78 -10.20 20.84
N PHE A 990 2.95 -10.28 21.48
CA PHE A 990 3.51 -11.55 21.96
C PHE A 990 2.56 -12.28 22.92
N ILE A 991 2.07 -11.62 23.98
CA ILE A 991 1.15 -12.27 24.92
C ILE A 991 -0.16 -12.69 24.23
N SER A 992 -0.65 -11.92 23.25
CA SER A 992 -1.86 -12.28 22.51
C SER A 992 -1.69 -13.44 21.54
N SER A 993 -0.47 -13.71 21.03
CA SER A 993 -0.22 -14.84 20.12
C SER A 993 -0.07 -16.17 20.87
N ILE A 994 0.38 -16.16 22.13
CA ILE A 994 0.62 -17.38 22.95
C ILE A 994 -0.53 -18.41 22.88
N PRO A 995 -1.83 -18.07 23.05
CA PRO A 995 -2.90 -19.06 22.96
C PRO A 995 -3.01 -19.75 21.61
N PHE A 996 -2.72 -19.04 20.51
CA PHE A 996 -2.73 -19.61 19.15
C PHE A 996 -1.49 -20.46 18.89
N VAL A 997 -0.33 -20.07 19.40
CA VAL A 997 0.93 -20.85 19.28
C VAL A 997 0.88 -22.11 20.17
N ILE A 998 0.20 -22.06 21.32
CA ILE A 998 -0.13 -23.25 22.10
C ILE A 998 -1.13 -24.14 21.34
N ALA A 999 -2.19 -23.56 20.76
CA ALA A 999 -3.18 -24.33 19.99
C ALA A 999 -2.57 -25.01 18.76
N THR A 1000 -1.66 -24.36 18.02
CA THR A 1000 -0.90 -25.02 16.95
C THR A 1000 0.00 -26.11 17.53
N ALA A 1001 0.90 -25.79 18.47
CA ALA A 1001 1.88 -26.76 18.99
C ALA A 1001 1.25 -27.99 19.68
N LEU A 1002 0.10 -27.84 20.34
CA LEU A 1002 -0.63 -28.98 20.90
C LEU A 1002 -1.32 -29.81 19.79
N SER A 1003 -2.01 -29.17 18.84
CA SER A 1003 -2.71 -29.91 17.78
C SER A 1003 -1.75 -30.61 16.81
N SER A 1004 -0.69 -29.93 16.37
CA SER A 1004 0.38 -30.54 15.57
C SER A 1004 1.15 -31.60 16.36
N GLY A 1005 1.54 -31.26 17.60
CA GLY A 1005 2.32 -32.12 18.48
C GLY A 1005 1.61 -33.44 18.81
N THR A 1006 0.33 -33.39 19.22
CA THR A 1006 -0.46 -34.59 19.52
C THR A 1006 -0.54 -35.53 18.32
N ILE A 1007 -0.85 -34.98 17.14
CA ILE A 1007 -0.98 -35.77 15.90
C ILE A 1007 0.35 -36.43 15.53
N LEU A 1008 1.45 -35.65 15.53
CA LEU A 1008 2.79 -36.17 15.24
C LEU A 1008 3.19 -37.27 16.25
N TYR A 1009 3.02 -37.03 17.54
CA TYR A 1009 3.57 -37.89 18.59
C TYR A 1009 3.02 -39.32 18.54
N TYR A 1010 1.68 -39.45 18.43
CA TYR A 1010 1.03 -40.75 18.40
C TYR A 1010 1.09 -41.42 17.01
N MET A 1011 1.18 -40.67 15.90
CA MET A 1011 1.30 -41.29 14.58
C MET A 1011 2.72 -41.77 14.26
N VAL A 1012 3.75 -41.05 14.71
CA VAL A 1012 5.17 -41.43 14.51
C VAL A 1012 5.59 -42.55 15.47
N ASN A 1013 4.91 -42.68 16.61
CA ASN A 1013 5.25 -43.58 17.72
C ASN A 1013 6.56 -43.17 18.43
N PHE A 1014 6.56 -41.95 18.98
CA PHE A 1014 7.61 -41.48 19.90
C PHE A 1014 7.50 -42.16 21.29
N HIS A 1015 8.50 -41.94 22.16
CA HIS A 1015 8.69 -42.73 23.37
C HIS A 1015 7.51 -42.64 24.36
N ALA A 1016 7.09 -43.76 24.95
CA ALA A 1016 5.85 -43.83 25.72
C ALA A 1016 5.98 -43.22 27.13
N GLY A 1017 5.66 -41.93 27.30
CA GLY A 1017 5.53 -41.32 28.62
C GLY A 1017 5.07 -39.86 28.61
N PHE A 1018 4.26 -39.47 29.60
CA PHE A 1018 3.69 -38.11 29.71
C PHE A 1018 4.77 -37.02 29.78
N SER A 1019 5.89 -37.26 30.48
CA SER A 1019 7.02 -36.34 30.58
C SER A 1019 7.70 -36.07 29.22
N TYR A 1020 7.85 -37.10 28.39
CA TYR A 1020 8.45 -37.02 27.06
C TYR A 1020 7.52 -36.31 26.07
N TYR A 1021 6.21 -36.59 26.15
CA TYR A 1021 5.17 -35.92 25.38
C TYR A 1021 5.07 -34.43 25.73
N PHE A 1022 5.05 -34.11 27.02
CA PHE A 1022 4.98 -32.73 27.52
C PHE A 1022 6.21 -31.91 27.11
N TYR A 1023 7.41 -32.52 27.17
CA TYR A 1023 8.64 -31.89 26.67
C TYR A 1023 8.55 -31.60 25.16
N PHE A 1024 8.11 -32.57 24.34
CA PHE A 1024 7.95 -32.38 22.89
C PHE A 1024 7.01 -31.21 22.55
N CYS A 1025 5.82 -31.15 23.17
CA CYS A 1025 4.88 -30.06 22.94
C CYS A 1025 5.42 -28.69 23.40
N ILE A 1026 6.18 -28.62 24.50
CA ILE A 1026 6.82 -27.38 24.95
C ILE A 1026 7.96 -26.95 24.04
N ASN A 1027 8.80 -27.89 23.58
CA ASN A 1027 9.87 -27.62 22.63
C ASN A 1027 9.31 -27.09 21.30
N LEU A 1028 8.28 -27.75 20.75
CA LEU A 1028 7.57 -27.32 19.55
C LEU A 1028 6.93 -25.92 19.70
N PHE A 1029 6.31 -25.63 20.84
CA PHE A 1029 5.80 -24.29 21.18
C PHE A 1029 6.92 -23.24 21.20
N LEU A 1030 8.04 -23.52 21.86
CA LEU A 1030 9.19 -22.60 21.96
C LEU A 1030 9.83 -22.35 20.59
N CYS A 1031 10.02 -23.38 19.76
CA CYS A 1031 10.58 -23.20 18.41
C CYS A 1031 9.68 -22.32 17.53
N ILE A 1032 8.35 -22.48 17.58
CA ILE A 1032 7.42 -21.61 16.83
C ILE A 1032 7.45 -20.18 17.40
N ALA A 1033 7.42 -20.01 18.72
CA ALA A 1033 7.43 -18.69 19.38
C ALA A 1033 8.75 -17.91 19.18
N VAL A 1034 9.90 -18.61 19.17
CA VAL A 1034 11.21 -18.05 18.81
C VAL A 1034 11.24 -17.67 17.33
N THR A 1035 10.74 -18.52 16.44
CA THR A 1035 10.71 -18.22 15.00
C THR A 1035 9.86 -16.99 14.71
N GLU A 1036 8.67 -16.87 15.31
CA GLU A 1036 7.86 -15.65 15.21
C GLU A 1036 8.63 -14.42 15.74
N GLY A 1037 9.35 -14.56 16.85
CA GLY A 1037 10.26 -13.53 17.35
C GLY A 1037 11.31 -13.10 16.32
N CYS A 1038 11.99 -14.05 15.69
CA CYS A 1038 12.98 -13.80 14.64
C CYS A 1038 12.36 -13.15 13.38
N THR A 1039 11.19 -13.59 12.92
CA THR A 1039 10.54 -12.98 11.74
C THR A 1039 10.20 -11.50 11.95
N LEU A 1040 9.83 -11.12 13.18
CA LEU A 1040 9.58 -9.73 13.53
C LEU A 1040 10.87 -8.89 13.51
N ILE A 1041 12.00 -9.45 13.95
CA ILE A 1041 13.33 -8.82 13.79
C ILE A 1041 13.69 -8.69 12.30
N VAL A 1042 13.41 -9.68 11.45
CA VAL A 1042 13.69 -9.59 10.01
C VAL A 1042 12.91 -8.41 9.38
N VAL A 1043 11.67 -8.16 9.79
CA VAL A 1043 10.87 -6.99 9.35
C VAL A 1043 11.44 -5.64 9.83
N ALA A 1044 12.16 -5.61 10.96
CA ALA A 1044 12.77 -4.39 11.49
C ALA A 1044 14.24 -4.15 11.07
N ALA A 1045 15.02 -5.22 10.88
CA ALA A 1045 16.49 -5.21 10.96
C ALA A 1045 17.21 -6.02 9.85
N VAL A 1046 16.71 -7.21 9.53
CA VAL A 1046 17.39 -8.29 8.78
C VAL A 1046 18.70 -8.80 9.43
N SER A 1047 18.65 -9.99 10.03
CA SER A 1047 19.82 -10.84 10.31
C SER A 1047 19.40 -12.27 10.60
N ASN A 1048 20.10 -13.26 10.03
CA ASN A 1048 19.65 -14.66 9.99
C ASN A 1048 20.31 -15.57 11.05
N LEU A 1049 21.38 -15.13 11.72
CA LEU A 1049 22.20 -15.97 12.59
C LEU A 1049 21.45 -16.49 13.84
N LEU A 1050 20.64 -15.64 14.46
CA LEU A 1050 19.85 -15.98 15.66
C LEU A 1050 18.84 -17.10 15.43
N LEU A 1051 18.34 -17.24 14.19
CA LEU A 1051 17.43 -18.33 13.82
C LEU A 1051 18.15 -19.69 13.88
N ALA A 1052 19.36 -19.78 13.30
CA ALA A 1052 20.14 -21.02 13.27
C ALA A 1052 20.50 -21.52 14.68
N ILE A 1053 20.87 -20.61 15.59
CA ILE A 1053 21.21 -20.94 16.98
C ILE A 1053 19.99 -21.50 17.74
N GLY A 1054 18.81 -20.89 17.56
CA GLY A 1054 17.56 -21.40 18.14
C GLY A 1054 17.16 -22.78 17.59
N ILE A 1055 17.33 -23.01 16.29
CA ILE A 1055 17.07 -24.32 15.67
C ILE A 1055 17.98 -25.39 16.25
N ALA A 1056 19.28 -25.11 16.35
CA ALA A 1056 20.25 -26.06 16.89
C ALA A 1056 19.87 -26.51 18.31
N ALA A 1057 19.58 -25.56 19.22
CA ALA A 1057 19.20 -25.86 20.60
C ALA A 1057 17.88 -26.68 20.72
N GLY A 1058 16.86 -26.38 19.90
CA GLY A 1058 15.61 -27.14 19.90
C GLY A 1058 15.79 -28.58 19.39
N VAL A 1059 16.62 -28.77 18.37
CA VAL A 1059 16.91 -30.09 17.78
C VAL A 1059 17.80 -30.93 18.70
N THR A 1060 18.83 -30.35 19.35
CA THR A 1060 19.65 -31.09 20.33
C THR A 1060 18.81 -31.52 21.55
N GLY A 1061 17.94 -30.65 22.05
CA GLY A 1061 16.99 -30.97 23.11
C GLY A 1061 16.04 -32.12 22.72
N GLN A 1062 15.54 -32.14 21.48
CA GLN A 1062 14.66 -33.22 21.02
C GLN A 1062 15.39 -34.56 20.88
N TYR A 1063 16.58 -34.60 20.27
CA TYR A 1063 17.32 -35.86 20.16
C TYR A 1063 17.63 -36.46 21.54
N LYS A 1064 17.99 -35.63 22.53
CA LYS A 1064 18.12 -36.07 23.93
C LYS A 1064 16.79 -36.60 24.51
N ASN A 1065 15.65 -35.99 24.16
CA ASN A 1065 14.34 -36.45 24.63
C ASN A 1065 13.98 -37.84 24.09
N ASP A 1066 14.29 -38.11 22.82
CA ASP A 1066 13.76 -39.29 22.12
C ASP A 1066 14.72 -40.47 22.06
N MET A 1067 16.02 -40.26 22.25
CA MET A 1067 17.03 -41.34 22.24
C MET A 1067 17.41 -41.84 23.65
N ILE A 1068 17.39 -40.98 24.69
CA ILE A 1068 17.80 -41.40 26.05
C ILE A 1068 16.78 -42.40 26.62
N GLY A 1069 17.26 -43.59 26.99
CA GLY A 1069 16.42 -44.70 27.46
C GLY A 1069 15.94 -45.66 26.37
N LEU A 1070 16.30 -45.46 25.10
CA LEU A 1070 16.06 -46.44 24.03
C LEU A 1070 17.28 -47.34 23.79
N GLU A 1071 17.00 -48.58 23.39
CA GLU A 1071 17.97 -49.52 22.82
C GLU A 1071 17.62 -49.80 21.35
N PHE A 1072 18.63 -49.79 20.48
CA PHE A 1072 18.49 -50.03 19.05
C PHE A 1072 19.18 -51.34 18.63
N ASP A 1073 18.55 -52.06 17.71
CA ASP A 1073 19.08 -53.33 17.21
C ASP A 1073 20.32 -53.07 16.32
N PRO A 1074 21.43 -53.83 16.50
CA PRO A 1074 22.73 -53.56 15.90
C PRO A 1074 22.79 -53.70 14.36
N LEU A 1075 23.95 -53.39 13.77
CA LEU A 1075 24.18 -53.50 12.32
C LEU A 1075 24.48 -54.94 11.90
N ALA A 1076 25.17 -55.72 12.74
CA ALA A 1076 25.38 -57.15 12.55
C ALA A 1076 24.65 -57.99 13.62
N ALA A 1077 24.19 -59.18 13.24
CA ALA A 1077 23.53 -60.10 14.17
C ALA A 1077 24.55 -60.74 15.12
N GLY A 1078 24.53 -60.35 16.40
CA GLY A 1078 25.42 -60.88 17.45
C GLY A 1078 26.08 -59.80 18.32
N GLU A 1079 26.06 -58.53 17.87
CA GLU A 1079 26.55 -57.39 18.66
C GLU A 1079 25.59 -57.02 19.81
N PRO A 1080 26.07 -56.34 20.87
CA PRO A 1080 25.19 -55.76 21.89
C PRO A 1080 24.31 -54.66 21.29
N LYS A 1081 23.11 -54.47 21.84
CA LYS A 1081 22.22 -53.38 21.42
C LYS A 1081 22.83 -52.01 21.70
N LEU A 1082 22.66 -51.10 20.74
CA LEU A 1082 23.17 -49.74 20.83
C LEU A 1082 22.22 -48.91 21.72
N LYS A 1083 22.70 -48.47 22.88
CA LYS A 1083 21.99 -47.49 23.70
C LYS A 1083 21.90 -46.14 22.98
N GLY A 1084 20.76 -45.47 23.06
CA GLY A 1084 20.58 -44.15 22.47
C GLY A 1084 21.51 -43.07 23.03
N GLU A 1085 22.03 -43.25 24.24
CA GLU A 1085 23.09 -42.42 24.85
C GLU A 1085 24.38 -42.46 24.01
N TYR A 1086 24.85 -43.67 23.67
CA TYR A 1086 26.02 -43.90 22.82
C TYR A 1086 25.80 -43.37 21.39
N VAL A 1087 24.57 -43.47 20.89
CA VAL A 1087 24.17 -42.91 19.57
C VAL A 1087 24.21 -41.38 19.57
N LEU A 1088 23.71 -40.72 20.62
CA LEU A 1088 23.76 -39.25 20.74
C LEU A 1088 25.21 -38.73 20.73
N GLU A 1089 26.07 -39.36 21.52
CA GLU A 1089 27.48 -38.98 21.62
C GLU A 1089 28.23 -39.25 20.29
N ASN A 1090 28.19 -40.48 19.80
CA ASN A 1090 29.09 -40.94 18.72
C ASN A 1090 28.53 -40.77 17.30
N MET A 1091 27.21 -40.65 17.11
CA MET A 1091 26.61 -40.39 15.78
C MET A 1091 26.10 -38.97 15.59
N TYR A 1092 25.76 -38.26 16.68
CA TYR A 1092 25.21 -36.89 16.61
C TYR A 1092 26.10 -35.82 17.25
N GLY A 1093 27.15 -36.17 18.00
CA GLY A 1093 28.05 -35.22 18.65
C GLY A 1093 27.38 -34.45 19.80
N ILE A 1094 26.46 -35.09 20.53
CA ILE A 1094 25.65 -34.47 21.59
C ILE A 1094 25.98 -35.12 22.93
N ARG A 1095 26.65 -34.37 23.82
CA ARG A 1095 26.94 -34.81 25.19
C ARG A 1095 25.65 -35.17 25.96
N PRO A 1096 25.53 -36.38 26.53
CA PRO A 1096 24.36 -36.79 27.31
C PRO A 1096 24.32 -36.10 28.68
N ASP A 1097 25.47 -35.76 29.27
CA ASP A 1097 25.59 -35.20 30.64
C ASP A 1097 24.87 -33.85 30.81
N ILE A 1098 24.75 -33.08 29.73
CA ILE A 1098 24.11 -31.77 29.74
C ILE A 1098 22.59 -31.99 29.63
N SER A 1099 21.92 -31.94 30.79
CA SER A 1099 20.46 -32.06 30.92
C SER A 1099 19.69 -31.25 29.87
N LYS A 1100 18.72 -31.90 29.20
CA LYS A 1100 17.85 -31.35 28.14
C LYS A 1100 17.02 -30.11 28.53
N TRP A 1101 17.00 -29.76 29.82
CA TRP A 1101 16.40 -28.53 30.34
C TRP A 1101 17.30 -27.29 30.15
N TRP A 1102 18.62 -27.46 30.01
CA TRP A 1102 19.53 -26.35 29.67
C TRP A 1102 19.37 -25.90 28.22
N ASP A 1103 19.20 -26.83 27.27
CA ASP A 1103 18.85 -26.51 25.87
C ASP A 1103 17.55 -25.70 25.81
N LEU A 1104 16.56 -26.06 26.63
CA LEU A 1104 15.28 -25.38 26.76
C LEU A 1104 15.40 -23.98 27.42
N ALA A 1105 16.27 -23.83 28.41
CA ALA A 1105 16.59 -22.54 29.02
C ALA A 1105 17.30 -21.62 28.03
N ALA A 1106 18.21 -22.14 27.21
CA ALA A 1106 18.87 -21.38 26.14
C ALA A 1106 17.85 -20.87 25.09
N LEU A 1107 16.88 -21.69 24.68
CA LEU A 1107 15.74 -21.25 23.84
C LEU A 1107 14.95 -20.10 24.48
N PHE A 1108 14.68 -20.17 25.78
CA PHE A 1108 13.93 -19.13 26.50
C PHE A 1108 14.73 -17.82 26.61
N CYS A 1109 16.03 -17.90 26.90
CA CYS A 1109 16.94 -16.75 26.90
C CYS A 1109 17.04 -16.12 25.49
N LEU A 1110 17.17 -16.93 24.44
CA LEU A 1110 17.14 -16.47 23.05
C LEU A 1110 15.81 -15.79 22.70
N LEU A 1111 14.68 -16.29 23.18
CA LEU A 1111 13.38 -15.64 23.00
C LEU A 1111 13.37 -14.23 23.60
N ILE A 1112 13.84 -14.08 24.85
CA ILE A 1112 13.91 -12.78 25.52
C ILE A 1112 14.89 -11.84 24.79
N PHE A 1113 16.09 -12.31 24.48
CA PHE A 1113 17.12 -11.54 23.79
C PHE A 1113 16.66 -11.03 22.41
N ASN A 1114 15.97 -11.87 21.64
CA ASN A 1114 15.34 -11.47 20.38
C ASN A 1114 14.31 -10.34 20.57
N ARG A 1115 13.47 -10.39 21.63
CA ARG A 1115 12.51 -9.30 21.93
C ARG A 1115 13.21 -8.01 22.34
N VAL A 1116 14.33 -8.08 23.06
CA VAL A 1116 15.17 -6.91 23.40
C VAL A 1116 15.83 -6.32 22.16
N ILE A 1117 16.41 -7.14 21.27
CA ILE A 1117 16.98 -6.69 19.99
C ILE A 1117 15.90 -6.01 19.12
N PHE A 1118 14.71 -6.59 18.99
CA PHE A 1118 13.62 -5.97 18.22
C PHE A 1118 13.26 -4.57 18.73
N TYR A 1119 13.16 -4.41 20.06
CA TYR A 1119 12.95 -3.11 20.69
C TYR A 1119 14.13 -2.14 20.46
N MET A 1120 15.37 -2.62 20.61
CA MET A 1120 16.56 -1.80 20.35
C MET A 1120 16.67 -1.37 18.88
N VAL A 1121 16.29 -2.21 17.91
CA VAL A 1121 16.30 -1.83 16.49
C VAL A 1121 15.17 -0.86 16.15
N LEU A 1122 13.96 -1.02 16.69
CA LEU A 1122 12.90 0.00 16.53
C LEU A 1122 13.39 1.37 17.02
N LYS A 1123 13.95 1.40 18.23
CA LYS A 1123 14.54 2.58 18.87
C LYS A 1123 15.78 3.11 18.15
N HIS A 1124 16.58 2.24 17.52
CA HIS A 1124 17.74 2.65 16.72
C HIS A 1124 17.34 3.17 15.34
N LYS A 1125 16.28 2.65 14.71
CA LYS A 1125 15.72 3.15 13.46
C LYS A 1125 15.14 4.56 13.66
N GLU A 1126 14.47 4.79 14.79
CA GLU A 1126 14.05 6.12 15.26
C GLU A 1126 15.29 7.03 15.46
N ARG A 1127 16.27 6.61 16.29
CA ARG A 1127 17.50 7.39 16.52
C ARG A 1127 18.35 7.66 15.28
N ALA A 1128 18.45 6.73 14.34
CA ALA A 1128 19.19 6.91 13.10
C ALA A 1128 18.50 7.93 12.20
N SER A 1129 17.16 7.90 12.10
CA SER A 1129 16.40 8.95 11.39
C SER A 1129 16.60 10.35 12.00
N LEU A 1130 16.87 10.43 13.30
CA LEU A 1130 17.22 11.67 14.01
C LEU A 1130 18.72 12.03 13.90
N PHE A 1131 19.62 11.06 13.76
CA PHE A 1131 21.07 11.27 13.67
C PHE A 1131 21.50 11.69 12.26
N TYR A 1132 20.98 11.04 11.22
CA TYR A 1132 21.17 11.49 9.83
C TYR A 1132 20.62 12.90 9.58
N ALA A 1133 19.60 13.32 10.33
CA ALA A 1133 19.07 14.69 10.30
C ALA A 1133 20.00 15.74 10.93
N ASN A 1134 20.84 15.34 11.91
CA ASN A 1134 21.64 16.26 12.71
C ASN A 1134 23.11 16.36 12.29
N THR A 1135 23.72 15.29 11.77
CA THR A 1135 25.19 15.23 11.54
C THR A 1135 25.60 15.71 10.14
N LEU A 1136 24.76 15.48 9.13
CA LEU A 1136 25.04 15.81 7.72
C LEU A 1136 25.31 17.31 7.39
N PRO A 1137 24.80 18.31 8.14
CA PRO A 1137 25.16 19.71 7.91
C PRO A 1137 26.62 20.06 8.23
N GLY A 1138 27.28 19.31 9.12
CA GLY A 1138 28.61 19.65 9.63
C GLY A 1138 29.76 19.18 8.75
N GLU A 1139 29.84 17.89 8.46
CA GLU A 1139 31.03 17.32 7.79
C GLU A 1139 31.22 17.81 6.34
N LEU A 1140 30.17 18.35 5.69
CA LEU A 1140 30.28 18.98 4.38
C LEU A 1140 30.84 20.43 4.42
N SER A 1141 30.88 21.13 5.55
CA SER A 1141 31.43 22.49 5.56
C SER A 1141 32.96 22.50 5.47
N ASP A 1142 33.62 21.52 6.09
CA ASP A 1142 35.09 21.52 6.21
C ASP A 1142 35.79 20.84 5.03
N ILE A 1143 35.13 19.92 4.32
CA ILE A 1143 35.63 19.40 3.04
C ILE A 1143 35.69 20.51 1.97
N ASN A 1144 34.76 21.47 2.01
CA ASN A 1144 34.69 22.55 1.02
C ASN A 1144 35.74 23.67 1.21
N LYS A 1145 36.33 23.80 2.41
CA LYS A 1145 37.43 24.77 2.66
C LYS A 1145 38.74 24.43 1.95
N ALA A 1146 38.86 23.24 1.36
CA ALA A 1146 40.09 22.76 0.72
C ALA A 1146 40.11 22.95 -0.83
N ARG A 1147 39.24 23.82 -1.39
CA ARG A 1147 39.09 24.01 -2.86
C ARG A 1147 38.97 25.48 -3.32
N GLU A 1148 39.88 26.32 -2.87
CA GLU A 1148 40.22 27.63 -3.46
C GLU A 1148 41.75 27.57 -3.67
N PHE A 1149 42.40 27.84 -4.81
CA PHE A 1149 42.38 28.91 -5.83
C PHE A 1149 43.20 28.41 -7.07
N PRO A 1150 43.45 29.19 -8.15
CA PRO A 1150 42.77 30.39 -8.69
C PRO A 1150 42.30 30.18 -10.16
N GLN A 1151 41.80 31.25 -10.79
CA GLN A 1151 41.44 31.30 -12.22
C GLN A 1151 42.66 31.30 -13.16
N ARG A 1152 42.50 30.77 -14.39
CA ARG A 1152 43.17 31.29 -15.61
C ARG A 1152 42.44 30.87 -16.89
N GLU A 1153 42.70 31.59 -17.97
CA GLU A 1153 41.94 31.58 -19.22
C GLU A 1153 42.41 30.51 -20.22
N ILE A 1154 41.63 30.32 -21.30
CA ILE A 1154 41.85 29.29 -22.33
C ILE A 1154 42.49 29.92 -23.56
N SER A 1155 43.64 29.42 -24.02
CA SER A 1155 44.20 29.76 -25.34
C SER A 1155 45.03 28.63 -25.98
N LEU A 1156 44.48 28.09 -27.08
CA LEU A 1156 45.15 27.63 -28.31
C LEU A 1156 46.36 26.65 -28.27
N SER A 1157 46.14 25.54 -29.01
CA SER A 1157 47.09 24.84 -29.92
C SER A 1157 48.04 23.73 -29.39
N PRO A 1158 48.53 22.82 -30.28
CA PRO A 1158 49.19 21.54 -29.92
C PRO A 1158 50.61 21.40 -30.55
N PRO A 1159 51.23 20.20 -30.63
CA PRO A 1159 51.54 19.21 -29.59
C PRO A 1159 53.08 18.94 -29.51
N ARG A 1160 53.54 18.08 -28.58
CA ARG A 1160 54.70 17.14 -28.74
C ARG A 1160 54.99 16.29 -27.49
N ASP A 1161 55.48 15.07 -27.73
CA ASP A 1161 56.60 14.34 -27.09
C ASP A 1161 57.03 14.69 -25.64
N THR A 1162 57.35 13.74 -24.74
CA THR A 1162 57.72 12.32 -24.94
C THR A 1162 57.59 11.46 -23.66
N LYS A 1163 57.69 10.13 -23.86
CA LYS A 1163 58.16 9.08 -22.91
C LYS A 1163 57.32 8.77 -21.66
N LEU A 1164 56.76 7.55 -21.68
CA LEU A 1164 56.44 6.76 -20.49
C LEU A 1164 57.64 6.64 -19.55
N SER A 1165 57.35 6.50 -18.25
CA SER A 1165 58.12 5.59 -17.38
C SER A 1165 57.20 4.90 -16.38
N PHE A 1166 57.35 3.58 -16.24
CA PHE A 1166 56.47 2.71 -15.47
C PHE A 1166 56.78 2.79 -13.96
N HIS A 1167 56.06 3.61 -13.18
CA HIS A 1167 56.06 3.42 -11.71
C HIS A 1167 54.89 4.01 -10.88
N CYS A 1168 53.91 4.69 -11.48
CA CYS A 1168 52.91 5.49 -10.71
C CYS A 1168 51.44 5.15 -11.01
N LEU A 1169 51.11 3.89 -11.28
CA LEU A 1169 49.76 3.46 -11.72
C LEU A 1169 49.15 2.31 -10.90
N LEU A 1170 49.59 2.13 -9.64
CA LEU A 1170 49.22 0.98 -8.80
C LEU A 1170 48.96 1.32 -7.32
N ARG A 1171 48.61 2.59 -7.00
CA ARG A 1171 48.32 3.00 -5.62
C ARG A 1171 47.22 4.06 -5.42
N ARG A 1172 46.43 4.34 -6.45
CA ARG A 1172 45.13 5.05 -6.39
C ARG A 1172 44.11 4.27 -7.23
N ASP A 1173 42.83 4.46 -6.94
CA ASP A 1173 41.64 3.86 -7.58
C ASP A 1173 41.10 2.51 -7.05
N LEU A 1174 41.67 1.96 -5.97
CA LEU A 1174 41.02 0.91 -5.15
C LEU A 1174 40.72 1.39 -3.72
N ALA A 1175 39.96 2.48 -3.63
CA ALA A 1175 39.47 3.06 -2.38
C ALA A 1175 38.02 3.58 -2.54
N LEU A 1176 37.08 2.67 -2.86
CA LEU A 1176 35.65 2.98 -2.85
C LEU A 1176 35.21 3.38 -1.43
N HIS A 1177 34.70 4.61 -1.29
CA HIS A 1177 34.13 5.12 -0.03
C HIS A 1177 32.81 4.41 0.33
N TYR A 1178 32.93 3.23 0.93
CA TYR A 1178 31.86 2.70 1.79
C TYR A 1178 31.87 3.46 3.13
N PRO A 1179 30.73 3.98 3.61
CA PRO A 1179 30.66 4.62 4.92
C PRO A 1179 30.89 3.60 6.04
N CYS A 1180 31.62 3.99 7.09
CA CYS A 1180 31.99 3.12 8.21
C CYS A 1180 30.83 2.74 9.17
N SER A 1181 29.58 2.77 8.72
CA SER A 1181 28.37 2.47 9.52
C SER A 1181 28.32 1.05 10.09
N TYR A 1182 29.12 0.11 9.56
CA TYR A 1182 29.17 -1.27 10.04
C TYR A 1182 30.35 -1.58 10.97
N ARG A 1183 31.27 -0.65 11.26
CA ARG A 1183 32.50 -0.96 12.03
C ARG A 1183 32.28 -1.60 13.41
N PRO A 1184 31.36 -1.12 14.29
CA PRO A 1184 31.07 -1.83 15.54
C PRO A 1184 30.41 -3.20 15.29
N PHE A 1185 29.53 -3.32 14.29
CA PHE A 1185 28.91 -4.58 13.90
C PHE A 1185 29.96 -5.61 13.42
N PHE A 1186 30.93 -5.20 12.61
CA PHE A 1186 31.97 -6.06 12.07
C PHE A 1186 33.01 -6.49 13.14
N LEU A 1187 33.38 -5.59 14.07
CA LEU A 1187 34.20 -5.99 15.22
C LEU A 1187 33.45 -6.96 16.15
N PHE A 1188 32.16 -6.72 16.41
CA PHE A 1188 31.33 -7.60 17.22
C PHE A 1188 31.14 -8.98 16.55
N PHE A 1189 31.05 -9.02 15.21
CA PHE A 1189 31.05 -10.27 14.43
C PHE A 1189 32.39 -11.02 14.57
N PHE A 1190 33.53 -10.32 14.46
CA PHE A 1190 34.85 -10.93 14.62
C PHE A 1190 35.10 -11.43 16.04
N LEU A 1191 34.69 -10.68 17.07
CA LEU A 1191 34.79 -11.09 18.48
C LEU A 1191 33.93 -12.32 18.78
N LEU A 1192 32.73 -12.44 18.21
CA LEU A 1192 31.90 -13.65 18.38
C LEU A 1192 32.46 -14.88 17.64
N VAL A 1193 33.15 -14.70 16.51
CA VAL A 1193 33.85 -15.79 15.80
C VAL A 1193 35.10 -16.25 16.55
N ILE A 1194 35.72 -15.38 17.36
CA ILE A 1194 36.89 -15.73 18.19
C ILE A 1194 36.49 -16.26 19.58
N VAL A 1195 35.32 -15.89 20.10
CA VAL A 1195 34.80 -16.33 21.42
C VAL A 1195 33.62 -17.30 21.26
N SER A 1196 33.91 -18.42 20.60
CA SER A 1196 33.24 -19.71 20.81
C SER A 1196 34.19 -20.82 20.33
N PRO A 1197 34.74 -21.63 21.26
CA PRO A 1197 35.29 -22.94 20.93
C PRO A 1197 34.18 -23.95 20.56
#